data_AF-A0A3B9NSP1-F1
#
_entry.id   AF-A0A3B9NSP1-F1
#
_cell.length_a   1.000
_cell.length_b   1.000
_cell.length_c   1.000
_cell.angle_alpha   90.00
_cell.angle_beta   90.00
_cell.angle_gamma   90.00
#
_symmetry.space_group_name_H-M   'P 1'
#
loop_
_entity.id
_entity.type
_entity.pdbx_description
1 polymer ?
#
loop_
_entity_poly.entity_id
_entity_poly.type
_entity_poly.pdbx_seq_one_letter_code
_entity_poly.pdbx_strand_id
1 'polypeptide(L)'
;MNHYLLISLACLITLPVSASLNYQEPVEGIASLAKAQLAPSVRVNSNGTAMLLLARSLYPPIATLSEPELRLGGLRVNPQKNIGSRVRYYHDIKVQALTDANPRDAAKSGSGDPKRAMPVTGLPEKPQLAYFSWSPDEQAVAFTHTSPTGVELWVLDVASVTARRLSKHLLNANLGSPFTWAADSQSILSKIVPKSRATLIDAGRSVPTGPTVSVSQGEKAQNRTYQDLLKSPADAFNFEQLTRSELYRIPLKGRATLWQPAALYASVAVSPDGEYVMVTQVKRPFSYLVPYYRFAAETNIHTDGGKLVTQLIDRPVEETRAKGFMATTNEKRGFEWRADQAATITWVQALDGGDPKQAVPFRDELLELKAPFTDQPRSLIKTQNRLRQVHWGDETMAVVDDIWYDNRNTKSYAFNPSDPGTGVVTLFDRNLQDEYSDPGQFATTRNALNQSVLALEDGRGYLLGEGFSDAGQFPFVDTINLRLGTTQRLYQSAYTDRVERLLSAIDLVTGTLLVSIESPNTYPNYYLRNMRSPSLTQVTDFENPYAALANTQKTLMTYERDEGLSLSGTLYLPESYQAGSGARLPLLLWAYPVEYKDAQSAGQTTSNPNAFTYPYYGSPIFWVTQGFAVLDDAAFPIVGEGDAEPNDS
;
A
#
# COMPACT_ATOMS: atom_id res chain seq x y z
N MET A 1 25.11 58.44 70.80
CA MET A 1 23.67 58.14 70.96
C MET A 1 22.94 58.80 69.79
N ASN A 2 22.33 58.18 68.80
CA ASN A 2 22.00 56.79 68.48
C ASN A 2 22.21 56.62 66.96
N HIS A 3 22.84 55.54 66.52
CA HIS A 3 22.86 55.15 65.11
C HIS A 3 21.68 54.20 64.87
N TYR A 4 20.71 54.62 64.05
CA TYR A 4 19.65 53.74 63.56
C TYR A 4 20.07 53.15 62.21
N LEU A 5 20.29 51.84 62.23
CA LEU A 5 20.58 50.97 61.10
C LEU A 5 19.27 50.70 60.35
N LEU A 6 19.09 51.30 59.17
CA LEU A 6 18.00 50.97 58.25
C LEU A 6 18.48 49.86 57.30
N ILE A 7 18.18 48.61 57.66
CA ILE A 7 18.35 47.44 56.79
C ILE A 7 17.24 47.51 55.74
N SER A 8 17.60 47.84 54.50
CA SER A 8 16.72 47.69 53.35
C SER A 8 16.71 46.22 52.93
N LEU A 9 15.63 45.52 53.25
CA LEU A 9 15.37 44.15 52.85
C LEU A 9 14.93 44.17 51.37
N ALA A 10 15.88 44.05 50.44
CA ALA A 10 15.57 43.84 49.04
C ALA A 10 15.04 42.41 48.85
N CYS A 11 13.71 42.25 48.87
CA CYS A 11 13.06 41.04 48.36
C CYS A 11 13.40 40.89 46.87
N LEU A 12 14.33 39.99 46.56
CA LEU A 12 14.50 39.40 45.24
C LEU A 12 13.23 38.63 44.91
N ILE A 13 12.31 39.29 44.21
CA ILE A 13 11.19 38.64 43.53
C ILE A 13 11.81 37.84 42.38
N THR A 14 12.07 36.55 42.59
CA THR A 14 12.35 35.62 41.51
C THR A 14 11.05 35.42 40.74
N LEU A 15 10.86 36.17 39.66
CA LEU A 15 9.81 35.88 38.69
C LEU A 15 10.03 34.44 38.21
N PRO A 16 9.02 33.55 38.26
CA PRO A 16 9.15 32.23 37.66
C PRO A 16 9.32 32.43 36.15
N VAL A 17 10.54 32.25 35.66
CA VAL A 17 10.79 32.08 34.24
C VAL A 17 10.11 30.77 33.87
N SER A 18 8.87 30.85 33.38
CA SER A 18 8.34 29.78 32.52
C SER A 18 9.16 29.81 31.25
N ALA A 19 10.31 29.13 31.26
CA ALA A 19 11.01 28.80 30.02
C ALA A 19 10.12 27.78 29.32
N SER A 20 9.35 28.24 28.33
CA SER A 20 8.78 27.31 27.35
C SER A 20 9.98 26.63 26.67
N LEU A 21 10.22 25.36 26.98
CA LEU A 21 11.23 24.59 26.27
C LEU A 21 10.82 24.54 24.80
N ASN A 22 11.72 25.01 23.92
CA ASN A 22 11.61 24.69 22.51
C ASN A 22 11.75 23.16 22.33
N TYR A 23 11.31 22.64 21.18
CA TYR A 23 11.59 21.25 20.80
C TYR A 23 13.08 20.94 21.04
N GLN A 24 13.35 19.97 21.89
CA GLN A 24 14.71 19.54 22.19
C GLN A 24 15.21 18.64 21.05
N GLU A 25 16.48 18.80 20.70
CA GLU A 25 17.15 17.89 19.78
C GLU A 25 17.65 16.67 20.57
N PRO A 26 17.54 15.46 20.01
CA PRO A 26 18.13 14.28 20.63
C PRO A 26 19.67 14.37 20.57
N VAL A 27 20.34 13.56 21.37
CA VAL A 27 21.81 13.39 21.31
C VAL A 27 22.26 13.00 19.89
N GLU A 28 23.47 13.40 19.51
CA GLU A 28 23.99 13.33 18.14
C GLU A 28 23.88 11.94 17.49
N GLY A 29 24.13 10.87 18.25
CA GLY A 29 24.00 9.49 17.75
C GLY A 29 22.57 9.15 17.28
N ILE A 30 21.55 9.62 17.99
CA ILE A 30 20.15 9.45 17.59
C ILE A 30 19.76 10.48 16.52
N ALA A 31 20.24 11.72 16.65
CA ALA A 31 19.93 12.80 15.71
C ALA A 31 20.41 12.48 14.29
N SER A 32 21.62 11.94 14.14
CA SER A 32 22.20 11.55 12.85
C SER A 32 21.39 10.46 12.16
N LEU A 33 20.95 9.43 12.89
CA LEU A 33 20.09 8.36 12.37
C LEU A 33 18.69 8.86 12.01
N ALA A 34 18.10 9.75 12.83
CA ALA A 34 16.79 10.33 12.56
C ALA A 34 16.79 11.31 11.36
N LYS A 35 17.93 11.94 11.08
CA LYS A 35 18.13 12.89 9.98
C LYS A 35 18.76 12.25 8.73
N ALA A 36 18.98 10.94 8.75
CA ALA A 36 19.59 10.19 7.66
C ALA A 36 18.85 10.40 6.32
N GLN A 37 19.61 10.63 5.25
CA GLN A 37 19.06 10.77 3.91
C GLN A 37 18.83 9.38 3.31
N LEU A 38 17.56 9.00 3.15
CA LEU A 38 17.22 7.70 2.58
C LEU A 38 17.65 7.56 1.12
N ALA A 39 18.03 6.35 0.74
CA ALA A 39 18.10 5.98 -0.66
C ALA A 39 16.73 6.16 -1.34
N PRO A 40 16.70 6.52 -2.64
CA PRO A 40 15.46 6.61 -3.39
C PRO A 40 14.70 5.28 -3.42
N SER A 41 13.36 5.34 -3.35
CA SER A 41 12.55 4.16 -3.67
C SER A 41 12.53 3.94 -5.18
N VAL A 42 12.56 2.69 -5.64
CA VAL A 42 12.56 2.39 -7.06
C VAL A 42 11.15 2.06 -7.57
N ARG A 43 10.88 2.36 -8.84
CA ARG A 43 9.74 1.83 -9.59
C ARG A 43 10.18 1.48 -11.00
N VAL A 44 9.95 0.25 -11.44
CA VAL A 44 10.38 -0.23 -12.77
C VAL A 44 9.14 -0.44 -13.64
N ASN A 45 9.28 -0.23 -14.94
CA ASN A 45 8.24 -0.54 -15.92
C ASN A 45 8.21 -2.06 -16.21
N SER A 46 7.12 -2.61 -16.74
CA SER A 46 6.94 -4.07 -16.84
C SER A 46 8.05 -4.76 -17.65
N ASN A 47 8.58 -4.10 -18.67
CA ASN A 47 9.64 -4.65 -19.52
C ASN A 47 11.05 -4.48 -18.94
N GLY A 48 11.19 -3.89 -17.75
CA GLY A 48 12.49 -3.68 -17.11
C GLY A 48 13.47 -2.85 -17.94
N THR A 49 12.98 -1.89 -18.71
CA THR A 49 13.81 -1.01 -19.55
C THR A 49 14.10 0.33 -18.88
N ALA A 50 13.20 0.81 -18.01
CA ALA A 50 13.31 2.07 -17.30
C ALA A 50 12.93 1.94 -15.82
N MET A 51 13.72 2.60 -14.96
CA MET A 51 13.52 2.67 -13.53
C MET A 51 13.42 4.13 -13.08
N LEU A 52 12.41 4.43 -12.27
CA LEU A 52 12.32 5.69 -11.53
C LEU A 52 12.99 5.53 -10.17
N LEU A 53 13.86 6.48 -9.83
CA LEU A 53 14.39 6.67 -8.48
C LEU A 53 13.68 7.85 -7.85
N LEU A 54 12.89 7.59 -6.80
CA LEU A 54 12.06 8.59 -6.14
C LEU A 54 12.62 8.91 -4.74
N ALA A 55 13.19 10.10 -4.58
CA ALA A 55 13.76 10.52 -3.30
C ALA A 55 12.67 10.98 -2.33
N ARG A 56 12.79 10.61 -1.05
CA ARG A 56 11.85 10.99 0.01
C ARG A 56 12.58 11.30 1.31
N SER A 57 11.98 12.15 2.13
CA SER A 57 12.43 12.35 3.51
C SER A 57 11.84 11.27 4.40
N LEU A 58 12.59 10.87 5.44
CA LEU A 58 12.12 9.88 6.41
C LEU A 58 10.92 10.40 7.21
N TYR A 59 10.96 11.68 7.61
CA TYR A 59 9.91 12.35 8.37
C TYR A 59 9.45 13.65 7.70
N PRO A 60 8.14 13.97 7.77
CA PRO A 60 7.65 15.29 7.37
C PRO A 60 8.13 16.37 8.35
N PRO A 61 8.34 17.62 7.90
CA PRO A 61 8.68 18.71 8.79
C PRO A 61 7.49 19.08 9.70
N ILE A 62 7.78 19.65 10.87
CA ILE A 62 6.76 20.10 11.85
C ILE A 62 5.76 21.08 11.19
N ALA A 63 6.23 21.94 10.28
CA ALA A 63 5.37 22.85 9.53
C ALA A 63 4.26 22.10 8.75
N THR A 64 4.58 20.96 8.13
CA THR A 64 3.58 20.12 7.44
C THR A 64 2.61 19.47 8.42
N LEU A 65 3.09 19.01 9.58
CA LEU A 65 2.23 18.45 10.64
C LEU A 65 1.31 19.49 11.29
N SER A 66 1.66 20.77 11.18
CA SER A 66 0.89 21.89 11.72
C SER A 66 -0.12 22.47 10.71
N GLU A 67 -0.16 21.94 9.48
CA GLU A 67 -1.15 22.36 8.48
C GLU A 67 -2.58 21.98 8.93
N PRO A 68 -3.61 22.72 8.49
CA PRO A 68 -5.00 22.41 8.84
C PRO A 68 -5.40 20.97 8.47
N GLU A 69 -6.03 20.26 9.40
CA GLU A 69 -6.58 18.90 9.21
C GLU A 69 -8.06 18.90 9.61
N LEU A 70 -8.95 18.54 8.68
CA LEU A 70 -10.35 18.23 8.98
C LEU A 70 -10.56 16.72 8.98
N ARG A 71 -11.40 16.25 9.93
CA ARG A 71 -11.73 14.84 10.15
C ARG A 71 -13.20 14.62 9.82
N LEU A 72 -13.47 14.03 8.66
CA LEU A 72 -14.81 14.03 8.06
C LEU A 72 -15.12 12.69 7.41
N GLY A 73 -16.12 11.97 7.94
CA GLY A 73 -16.58 10.71 7.34
C GLY A 73 -15.50 9.63 7.23
N GLY A 74 -14.55 9.58 8.17
CA GLY A 74 -13.39 8.69 8.15
C GLY A 74 -12.19 9.21 7.35
N LEU A 75 -12.27 10.42 6.77
CA LEU A 75 -11.17 11.07 6.06
C LEU A 75 -10.40 12.02 6.99
N ARG A 76 -9.10 12.18 6.73
CA ARG A 76 -8.26 13.27 7.25
C ARG A 76 -7.76 14.12 6.09
N VAL A 77 -8.29 15.32 5.92
CA VAL A 77 -8.09 16.15 4.72
C VAL A 77 -7.44 17.48 5.06
N ASN A 78 -6.56 17.95 4.18
CA ASN A 78 -6.12 19.34 4.17
C ASN A 78 -7.13 20.16 3.34
N PRO A 79 -7.97 21.01 3.97
CA PRO A 79 -9.04 21.71 3.27
C PRO A 79 -8.54 22.77 2.29
N GLN A 80 -7.34 23.30 2.50
CA GLN A 80 -6.73 24.28 1.59
C GLN A 80 -6.26 23.60 0.31
N LYS A 81 -5.60 22.45 0.43
CA LYS A 81 -4.93 21.78 -0.70
C LYS A 81 -5.80 20.77 -1.44
N ASN A 82 -6.89 20.27 -0.82
CA ASN A 82 -7.78 19.23 -1.36
C ASN A 82 -7.10 17.88 -1.59
N ILE A 83 -6.40 17.43 -0.56
CA ILE A 83 -5.68 16.17 -0.49
C ILE A 83 -5.67 15.67 0.96
N GLY A 84 -5.41 14.38 1.17
CA GLY A 84 -5.19 13.84 2.51
C GLY A 84 -4.10 14.61 3.27
N SER A 85 -4.35 14.93 4.55
CA SER A 85 -3.41 15.68 5.40
C SER A 85 -2.13 14.90 5.72
N ARG A 86 -2.13 13.58 5.53
CA ARG A 86 -1.05 12.67 5.89
C ARG A 86 -0.38 12.00 4.68
N VAL A 87 -0.51 12.59 3.50
CA VAL A 87 0.18 12.10 2.30
C VAL A 87 1.69 12.21 2.49
N ARG A 88 2.40 11.13 2.16
CA ARG A 88 3.86 11.11 2.09
C ARG A 88 4.28 11.56 0.70
N TYR A 89 5.24 12.48 0.64
CA TYR A 89 5.71 13.06 -0.60
C TYR A 89 7.12 12.60 -0.97
N TYR A 90 7.34 12.46 -2.26
CA TYR A 90 8.65 12.43 -2.88
C TYR A 90 9.06 13.86 -3.27
N HIS A 91 10.36 14.15 -3.27
CA HIS A 91 10.88 15.49 -3.54
C HIS A 91 11.85 15.53 -4.73
N ASP A 92 12.21 14.39 -5.32
CA ASP A 92 13.02 14.31 -6.53
C ASP A 92 12.67 13.05 -7.34
N ILE A 93 12.90 13.11 -8.65
CA ILE A 93 12.76 11.99 -9.57
C ILE A 93 14.02 11.91 -10.43
N LYS A 94 14.61 10.72 -10.52
CA LYS A 94 15.59 10.39 -11.57
C LYS A 94 15.09 9.21 -12.39
N VAL A 95 15.44 9.19 -13.67
CA VAL A 95 15.15 8.08 -14.59
C VAL A 95 16.45 7.36 -14.89
N GLN A 96 16.46 6.04 -14.75
CA GLN A 96 17.60 5.20 -15.04
C GLN A 96 17.20 4.14 -16.07
N ALA A 97 17.94 4.09 -17.19
CA ALA A 97 17.79 3.01 -18.15
C ALA A 97 18.41 1.72 -17.59
N LEU A 98 17.73 0.59 -17.80
CA LEU A 98 18.17 -0.73 -17.33
C LEU A 98 18.74 -1.57 -18.47
N THR A 99 18.19 -1.46 -19.67
CA THR A 99 18.68 -2.12 -20.89
C THR A 99 19.31 -1.11 -21.85
N ASP A 100 20.25 -1.53 -22.70
CA ASP A 100 20.88 -0.67 -23.70
C ASP A 100 19.94 -0.53 -24.91
N ALA A 101 18.85 0.23 -24.75
CA ALA A 101 17.93 0.50 -25.85
C ALA A 101 18.49 1.52 -26.87
N ASN A 102 19.61 2.19 -26.56
CA ASN A 102 20.21 3.21 -27.40
C ASN A 102 21.69 2.90 -27.68
N PRO A 103 22.07 2.51 -28.92
CA PRO A 103 23.45 2.18 -29.29
C PRO A 103 24.48 3.29 -29.03
N ARG A 104 24.02 4.54 -28.86
CA ARG A 104 24.89 5.70 -28.57
C ARG A 104 25.36 5.80 -27.12
N ASP A 105 24.64 5.19 -26.17
CA ASP A 105 24.99 5.23 -24.74
C ASP A 105 25.75 3.97 -24.29
N ALA A 106 25.52 2.84 -24.97
CA ALA A 106 26.30 1.61 -24.80
C ALA A 106 27.81 1.82 -25.08
N ALA A 107 28.17 2.80 -25.92
CA ALA A 107 29.56 3.13 -26.24
C ALA A 107 30.29 3.96 -25.15
N LYS A 108 29.60 4.39 -24.08
CA LYS A 108 30.18 5.20 -23.00
C LYS A 108 30.17 4.51 -21.63
N SER A 109 29.36 3.46 -21.46
CA SER A 109 29.41 2.65 -20.24
C SER A 109 30.52 1.62 -20.42
N GLY A 110 31.67 1.85 -19.76
CA GLY A 110 32.62 0.76 -19.55
C GLY A 110 31.89 -0.40 -18.86
N SER A 111 32.27 -1.64 -19.19
CA SER A 111 31.76 -2.83 -18.52
C SER A 111 32.12 -2.77 -17.03
N GLY A 112 31.20 -2.29 -16.19
CA GLY A 112 31.39 -2.20 -14.74
C GLY A 112 30.82 -0.95 -14.06
N ASP A 113 30.49 0.13 -14.78
CA ASP A 113 29.86 1.31 -14.14
C ASP A 113 28.34 1.15 -14.03
N PRO A 114 27.72 1.38 -12.86
CA PRO A 114 26.27 1.39 -12.74
C PRO A 114 25.68 2.46 -13.66
N LYS A 115 24.68 2.08 -14.46
CA LYS A 115 24.04 2.99 -15.43
C LYS A 115 23.56 4.26 -14.74
N ARG A 116 24.09 5.42 -15.16
CA ARG A 116 23.89 6.68 -14.46
C ARG A 116 22.42 7.13 -14.53
N ALA A 117 21.78 7.28 -13.37
CA ALA A 117 20.46 7.87 -13.28
C ALA A 117 20.46 9.34 -13.73
N MET A 118 19.54 9.68 -14.63
CA MET A 118 19.37 11.01 -15.21
C MET A 118 18.36 11.81 -14.38
N PRO A 119 18.70 13.03 -13.91
CA PRO A 119 17.75 13.88 -13.21
C PRO A 119 16.62 14.34 -14.14
N VAL A 120 15.39 14.34 -13.65
CA VAL A 120 14.24 14.84 -14.41
C VAL A 120 14.28 16.36 -14.49
N THR A 121 14.21 16.89 -15.71
CA THR A 121 14.11 18.33 -15.94
C THR A 121 12.66 18.80 -15.93
N GLY A 122 12.44 20.10 -15.66
CA GLY A 122 11.10 20.70 -15.69
C GLY A 122 10.26 20.50 -14.44
N LEU A 123 10.75 19.79 -13.42
CA LEU A 123 10.08 19.67 -12.11
C LEU A 123 9.82 21.04 -11.46
N PRO A 124 8.79 21.15 -10.59
CA PRO A 124 8.58 22.35 -9.78
C PRO A 124 9.78 22.62 -8.85
N GLU A 125 9.99 23.88 -8.44
CA GLU A 125 11.16 24.25 -7.61
C GLU A 125 11.23 23.54 -6.25
N LYS A 126 10.06 23.24 -5.65
CA LYS A 126 9.94 22.52 -4.36
C LYS A 126 8.98 21.34 -4.51
N PRO A 127 9.43 20.23 -5.11
CA PRO A 127 8.53 19.12 -5.41
C PRO A 127 7.92 18.51 -4.14
N GLN A 128 6.60 18.33 -4.18
CA GLN A 128 5.82 17.54 -3.24
C GLN A 128 5.01 16.54 -4.05
N LEU A 129 5.64 15.42 -4.39
CA LEU A 129 5.18 14.51 -5.43
C LEU A 129 4.50 13.28 -4.84
N ALA A 130 3.36 12.88 -5.41
CA ALA A 130 2.58 11.72 -4.97
C ALA A 130 1.78 11.11 -6.14
N TYR A 131 1.06 10.01 -5.89
CA TYR A 131 0.17 9.34 -6.84
C TYR A 131 0.84 9.02 -8.20
N PHE A 132 2.00 8.38 -8.18
CA PHE A 132 2.71 8.00 -9.41
C PHE A 132 2.02 6.83 -10.12
N SER A 133 1.82 6.95 -11.43
CA SER A 133 1.23 5.92 -12.29
C SER A 133 1.84 5.96 -13.69
N TRP A 134 2.38 4.83 -14.15
CA TRP A 134 2.77 4.64 -15.54
C TRP A 134 1.53 4.66 -16.44
N SER A 135 1.68 5.27 -17.61
CA SER A 135 0.74 5.11 -18.73
C SER A 135 0.62 3.63 -19.12
N PRO A 136 -0.49 3.19 -19.72
CA PRO A 136 -0.64 1.81 -20.18
C PRO A 136 0.51 1.32 -21.07
N ASP A 137 1.00 2.15 -21.99
CA ASP A 137 2.17 1.86 -22.86
C ASP A 137 3.53 2.09 -22.19
N GLU A 138 3.53 2.54 -20.94
CA GLU A 138 4.67 2.85 -20.09
C GLU A 138 5.68 3.87 -20.67
N GLN A 139 5.26 4.70 -21.64
CA GLN A 139 6.13 5.74 -22.21
C GLN A 139 6.11 7.05 -21.41
N ALA A 140 5.09 7.23 -20.58
CA ALA A 140 4.92 8.38 -19.71
C ALA A 140 4.54 7.98 -18.28
N VAL A 141 4.85 8.84 -17.32
CA VAL A 141 4.47 8.69 -15.90
C VAL A 141 3.68 9.91 -15.46
N ALA A 142 2.44 9.71 -15.03
CA ALA A 142 1.64 10.74 -14.40
C ALA A 142 1.86 10.74 -12.88
N PHE A 143 1.85 11.92 -12.29
CA PHE A 143 1.96 12.10 -10.84
C PHE A 143 1.36 13.45 -10.45
N THR A 144 1.13 13.65 -9.16
CA THR A 144 0.69 14.94 -8.63
C THR A 144 1.83 15.73 -8.03
N HIS A 145 1.80 17.05 -8.16
CA HIS A 145 2.55 17.96 -7.29
C HIS A 145 1.57 18.72 -6.38
N THR A 146 1.80 18.70 -5.08
CA THR A 146 1.02 19.51 -4.13
C THR A 146 1.70 20.87 -3.91
N SER A 147 1.16 21.92 -4.51
CA SER A 147 1.63 23.29 -4.32
C SER A 147 0.93 23.96 -3.11
N PRO A 148 1.36 25.16 -2.68
CA PRO A 148 0.65 25.92 -1.65
C PRO A 148 -0.81 26.25 -2.01
N THR A 149 -1.17 26.19 -3.29
CA THR A 149 -2.51 26.54 -3.79
C THR A 149 -3.41 25.32 -4.06
N GLY A 150 -2.85 24.11 -4.16
CA GLY A 150 -3.60 22.88 -4.38
C GLY A 150 -2.80 21.80 -5.09
N VAL A 151 -3.49 20.71 -5.43
CA VAL A 151 -2.90 19.56 -6.15
C VAL A 151 -2.89 19.82 -7.65
N GLU A 152 -1.74 19.64 -8.29
CA GLU A 152 -1.52 19.82 -9.71
C GLU A 152 -1.24 18.48 -10.40
N LEU A 153 -1.71 18.31 -11.63
CA LEU A 153 -1.39 17.13 -12.46
C LEU A 153 -0.13 17.38 -13.29
N TRP A 154 0.81 16.44 -13.20
CA TRP A 154 2.10 16.47 -13.88
C TRP A 154 2.32 15.18 -14.66
N VAL A 155 3.06 15.27 -15.77
CA VAL A 155 3.47 14.13 -16.58
C VAL A 155 4.96 14.22 -16.87
N LEU A 156 5.66 13.11 -16.68
CA LEU A 156 7.03 12.85 -17.10
C LEU A 156 7.00 12.05 -18.41
N ASP A 157 7.66 12.58 -19.44
CA ASP A 157 8.06 11.81 -20.62
C ASP A 157 9.34 11.03 -20.29
N VAL A 158 9.28 9.70 -20.40
CA VAL A 158 10.36 8.81 -19.93
C VAL A 158 11.56 8.89 -20.87
N ALA A 159 11.32 9.03 -22.18
CA ALA A 159 12.37 9.08 -23.18
C ALA A 159 13.15 10.40 -23.14
N SER A 160 12.45 11.53 -22.98
CA SER A 160 13.09 12.85 -22.92
C SER A 160 13.51 13.25 -21.49
N VAL A 161 13.17 12.45 -20.48
CA VAL A 161 13.46 12.69 -19.05
C VAL A 161 13.02 14.11 -18.62
N THR A 162 11.85 14.52 -19.11
CA THR A 162 11.29 15.86 -18.89
C THR A 162 9.89 15.77 -18.32
N ALA A 163 9.66 16.45 -17.19
CA ALA A 163 8.36 16.61 -16.58
C ALA A 163 7.78 17.99 -16.88
N ARG A 164 6.45 18.04 -16.97
CA ARG A 164 5.70 19.30 -17.08
C ARG A 164 4.35 19.20 -16.39
N ARG A 165 3.85 20.34 -15.93
CA ARG A 165 2.46 20.48 -15.51
C ARG A 165 1.54 20.26 -16.71
N LEU A 166 0.64 19.28 -16.61
CA LEU A 166 -0.25 18.92 -17.71
C LEU A 166 -1.44 19.89 -17.82
N SER A 167 -1.93 20.40 -16.69
CA SER A 167 -3.15 21.21 -16.65
C SER A 167 -3.08 22.32 -15.60
N LYS A 168 -3.75 23.45 -15.88
CA LYS A 168 -3.94 24.55 -14.92
C LYS A 168 -5.03 24.23 -13.87
N HIS A 169 -5.89 23.26 -14.13
CA HIS A 169 -6.92 22.84 -13.18
C HIS A 169 -6.29 22.19 -11.95
N LEU A 170 -6.88 22.45 -10.76
CA LEU A 170 -6.45 21.82 -9.51
C LEU A 170 -7.25 20.55 -9.28
N LEU A 171 -6.56 19.48 -8.91
CA LEU A 171 -7.15 18.18 -8.66
C LEU A 171 -7.83 18.12 -7.29
N ASN A 172 -8.81 17.23 -7.15
CA ASN A 172 -9.37 16.83 -5.87
C ASN A 172 -8.92 15.40 -5.53
N ALA A 173 -8.07 15.27 -4.52
CA ALA A 173 -7.48 14.02 -4.05
C ALA A 173 -8.03 13.58 -2.68
N ASN A 174 -9.23 14.05 -2.31
CA ASN A 174 -9.83 13.69 -1.01
C ASN A 174 -10.49 12.29 -1.00
N LEU A 175 -10.86 11.76 -2.18
CA LEU A 175 -11.41 10.41 -2.34
C LEU A 175 -10.49 9.53 -3.22
N GLY A 176 -9.39 9.06 -2.64
CA GLY A 176 -8.45 8.16 -3.32
C GLY A 176 -7.60 8.86 -4.40
N SER A 177 -7.22 8.12 -5.45
CA SER A 177 -6.45 8.70 -6.56
C SER A 177 -7.25 9.79 -7.27
N PRO A 178 -6.66 10.97 -7.53
CA PRO A 178 -7.34 12.05 -8.23
C PRO A 178 -7.37 11.87 -9.75
N PHE A 179 -6.69 10.86 -10.32
CA PHE A 179 -6.68 10.63 -11.75
C PHE A 179 -6.52 9.15 -12.11
N THR A 180 -6.85 8.82 -13.37
CA THR A 180 -6.59 7.54 -14.03
C THR A 180 -6.23 7.76 -15.49
N TRP A 181 -5.33 6.94 -16.04
CA TRP A 181 -5.01 6.98 -17.47
C TRP A 181 -6.18 6.44 -18.30
N ALA A 182 -6.38 7.01 -19.49
CA ALA A 182 -7.17 6.35 -20.52
C ALA A 182 -6.37 5.19 -21.14
N ALA A 183 -7.07 4.19 -21.67
CA ALA A 183 -6.44 3.00 -22.26
C ALA A 183 -5.50 3.33 -23.44
N ASP A 184 -5.76 4.43 -24.14
CA ASP A 184 -4.96 4.92 -25.27
C ASP A 184 -3.60 5.51 -24.89
N SER A 185 -3.30 5.67 -23.59
CA SER A 185 -2.09 6.35 -23.08
C SER A 185 -1.93 7.82 -23.53
N GLN A 186 -2.93 8.40 -24.20
CA GLN A 186 -2.89 9.76 -24.75
C GLN A 186 -3.70 10.76 -23.92
N SER A 187 -4.48 10.30 -22.95
CA SER A 187 -5.25 11.18 -22.07
C SER A 187 -5.40 10.65 -20.65
N ILE A 188 -5.77 11.55 -19.73
CA ILE A 188 -5.97 11.25 -18.32
C ILE A 188 -7.36 11.75 -17.92
N LEU A 189 -8.16 10.89 -17.28
CA LEU A 189 -9.39 11.30 -16.59
C LEU A 189 -9.02 11.76 -15.18
N SER A 190 -9.45 12.96 -14.81
CA SER A 190 -9.06 13.63 -13.57
C SER A 190 -10.24 14.18 -12.80
N LYS A 191 -10.22 14.01 -11.48
CA LYS A 191 -11.12 14.65 -10.51
C LYS A 191 -10.64 16.09 -10.27
N ILE A 192 -11.41 17.08 -10.70
CA ILE A 192 -11.08 18.50 -10.62
C ILE A 192 -11.93 19.18 -9.56
N VAL A 193 -11.33 20.04 -8.74
CA VAL A 193 -12.09 20.88 -7.79
C VAL A 193 -13.04 21.79 -8.58
N PRO A 194 -14.37 21.71 -8.36
CA PRO A 194 -15.33 22.44 -9.15
C PRO A 194 -15.30 23.93 -8.80
N LYS A 195 -15.46 24.79 -9.80
CA LYS A 195 -15.56 26.25 -9.57
C LYS A 195 -16.77 26.63 -8.73
N SER A 196 -17.81 25.81 -8.75
CA SER A 196 -19.04 25.98 -7.97
C SER A 196 -18.94 25.48 -6.53
N ARG A 197 -17.74 25.14 -6.03
CA ARG A 197 -17.57 24.70 -4.63
C ARG A 197 -17.90 25.86 -3.68
N ALA A 198 -18.80 25.62 -2.74
CA ALA A 198 -19.14 26.61 -1.72
C ALA A 198 -18.03 26.75 -0.67
N THR A 199 -17.96 27.92 -0.03
CA THR A 199 -17.08 28.15 1.12
C THR A 199 -17.43 27.20 2.25
N LEU A 200 -16.40 26.63 2.89
CA LEU A 200 -16.57 25.73 4.03
C LEU A 200 -17.17 26.46 5.24
N ILE A 201 -17.93 25.74 6.04
CA ILE A 201 -18.44 26.23 7.32
C ILE A 201 -17.33 26.08 8.36
N ASP A 202 -17.01 27.17 9.06
CA ASP A 202 -16.18 27.12 10.26
C ASP A 202 -17.02 26.57 11.42
N ALA A 203 -16.93 25.26 11.65
CA ALA A 203 -17.71 24.56 12.67
C ALA A 203 -17.44 25.08 14.09
N GLY A 204 -16.28 25.67 14.35
CA GLY A 204 -15.95 26.26 15.66
C GLY A 204 -16.61 27.62 15.91
N ARG A 205 -17.14 28.27 14.86
CA ARG A 205 -17.77 29.60 14.92
C ARG A 205 -19.22 29.62 14.44
N SER A 206 -19.72 28.53 13.85
CA SER A 206 -21.08 28.44 13.35
C SER A 206 -22.09 28.29 14.50
N VAL A 207 -23.14 29.11 14.49
CA VAL A 207 -24.31 28.92 15.37
C VAL A 207 -25.09 27.70 14.84
N PRO A 208 -25.30 26.64 15.65
CA PRO A 208 -26.10 25.50 15.22
C PRO A 208 -27.52 25.97 14.85
N THR A 209 -27.97 25.66 13.63
CA THR A 209 -29.32 26.02 13.16
C THR A 209 -30.41 25.08 13.70
N GLY A 210 -30.01 23.98 14.33
CA GLY A 210 -30.90 22.98 14.95
C GLY A 210 -30.11 21.78 15.47
N PRO A 211 -30.76 20.86 16.20
CA PRO A 211 -30.12 19.62 16.67
C PRO A 211 -29.80 18.68 15.51
N THR A 212 -28.77 17.84 15.68
CA THR A 212 -28.58 16.66 14.83
C THR A 212 -29.72 15.68 15.15
N VAL A 213 -30.65 15.50 14.23
CA VAL A 213 -31.74 14.53 14.37
C VAL A 213 -31.32 13.22 13.73
N SER A 214 -31.11 12.20 14.56
CA SER A 214 -30.89 10.82 14.11
C SER A 214 -32.11 9.99 14.49
N VAL A 215 -32.70 9.29 13.51
CA VAL A 215 -33.82 8.37 13.73
C VAL A 215 -33.26 6.96 13.77
N SER A 216 -33.26 6.32 14.95
CA SER A 216 -32.96 4.89 15.06
C SER A 216 -34.21 4.08 14.73
N GLN A 217 -34.20 3.27 13.68
CA GLN A 217 -35.34 2.40 13.31
C GLN A 217 -35.50 1.16 14.23
N GLY A 218 -34.99 1.21 15.46
CA GLY A 218 -35.05 0.08 16.42
C GLY A 218 -34.10 -1.09 16.11
N GLU A 219 -33.28 -1.00 15.06
CA GLU A 219 -32.31 -2.03 14.72
C GLU A 219 -31.06 -1.96 15.61
N LYS A 220 -30.58 -3.12 16.05
CA LYS A 220 -29.38 -3.25 16.88
C LYS A 220 -28.12 -3.09 16.01
N ALA A 221 -27.68 -1.85 15.80
CA ALA A 221 -26.45 -1.53 15.07
C ALA A 221 -25.20 -1.55 15.99
N GLN A 222 -24.57 -2.73 16.17
CA GLN A 222 -23.28 -2.83 16.87
C GLN A 222 -22.12 -2.66 15.89
N ASN A 223 -21.83 -1.41 15.52
CA ASN A 223 -20.68 -1.09 14.68
C ASN A 223 -19.35 -1.24 15.43
N ARG A 224 -18.27 -1.52 14.69
CA ARG A 224 -16.91 -1.32 15.18
C ARG A 224 -16.71 0.15 15.54
N THR A 225 -15.80 0.45 16.47
CA THR A 225 -15.42 1.84 16.75
C THR A 225 -14.71 2.43 15.54
N TYR A 226 -15.33 3.42 14.90
CA TYR A 226 -14.74 4.18 13.80
C TYR A 226 -14.26 5.55 14.29
N GLN A 227 -13.13 6.01 13.77
CA GLN A 227 -12.59 7.34 14.03
C GLN A 227 -13.04 8.32 12.95
N ASP A 228 -12.93 9.63 13.25
CA ASP A 228 -13.05 10.72 12.27
C ASP A 228 -14.39 10.79 11.52
N LEU A 229 -15.45 10.27 12.13
CA LEU A 229 -16.81 10.33 11.61
C LEU A 229 -17.36 11.76 11.55
N LEU A 230 -18.40 11.96 10.75
CA LEU A 230 -19.19 13.19 10.78
C LEU A 230 -19.84 13.33 12.16
N LYS A 231 -19.87 14.54 12.71
CA LYS A 231 -20.47 14.84 14.02
C LYS A 231 -21.60 15.86 13.96
N SER A 232 -21.66 16.65 12.88
CA SER A 232 -22.63 17.73 12.72
C SER A 232 -23.10 17.92 11.27
N PRO A 233 -24.21 18.65 11.04
CA PRO A 233 -24.58 19.10 9.71
C PRO A 233 -23.50 19.93 9.00
N ALA A 234 -22.70 20.69 9.76
CA ALA A 234 -21.56 21.43 9.21
C ALA A 234 -20.47 20.48 8.69
N ASP A 235 -20.19 19.38 9.40
CA ASP A 235 -19.26 18.35 8.94
C ASP A 235 -19.77 17.69 7.65
N ALA A 236 -21.05 17.33 7.61
CA ALA A 236 -21.68 16.74 6.41
C ALA A 236 -21.59 17.68 5.20
N PHE A 237 -21.84 18.98 5.41
CA PHE A 237 -21.67 20.00 4.38
C PHE A 237 -20.21 20.13 3.93
N ASN A 238 -19.27 20.24 4.87
CA ASN A 238 -17.85 20.37 4.56
C ASN A 238 -17.29 19.13 3.86
N PHE A 239 -17.72 17.94 4.27
CA PHE A 239 -17.40 16.67 3.60
C PHE A 239 -17.84 16.72 2.15
N GLU A 240 -19.09 17.12 1.90
CA GLU A 240 -19.63 17.26 0.55
C GLU A 240 -18.79 18.24 -0.28
N GLN A 241 -18.54 19.45 0.24
CA GLN A 241 -17.79 20.46 -0.50
C GLN A 241 -16.35 20.05 -0.78
N LEU A 242 -15.68 19.36 0.15
CA LEU A 242 -14.29 18.92 -0.01
C LEU A 242 -14.16 17.72 -0.94
N THR A 243 -15.16 16.83 -1.00
CA THR A 243 -15.08 15.62 -1.83
C THR A 243 -15.72 15.80 -3.22
N ARG A 244 -16.51 16.86 -3.41
CA ARG A 244 -17.12 17.21 -4.70
C ARG A 244 -16.08 17.53 -5.76
N SER A 245 -16.23 16.91 -6.93
CA SER A 245 -15.31 17.05 -8.06
C SER A 245 -16.10 17.07 -9.37
N GLU A 246 -15.61 17.77 -10.39
CA GLU A 246 -15.98 17.54 -11.80
C GLU A 246 -14.99 16.52 -12.39
N LEU A 247 -15.42 15.68 -13.33
CA LEU A 247 -14.47 14.82 -14.07
C LEU A 247 -14.09 15.50 -15.38
N TYR A 248 -12.80 15.58 -15.66
CA TYR A 248 -12.28 16.09 -16.93
C TYR A 248 -11.44 15.03 -17.63
N ARG A 249 -11.52 14.98 -18.95
CA ARG A 249 -10.52 14.32 -19.80
C ARG A 249 -9.48 15.33 -20.23
N ILE A 250 -8.21 15.02 -19.99
CA ILE A 250 -7.07 15.90 -20.25
C ILE A 250 -6.09 15.16 -21.18
N PRO A 251 -6.09 15.47 -22.49
CA PRO A 251 -5.12 14.90 -23.42
C PRO A 251 -3.71 15.39 -23.14
N LEU A 252 -2.69 14.55 -23.38
CA LEU A 252 -1.29 14.92 -23.18
C LEU A 252 -0.89 16.17 -23.97
N LYS A 253 -1.41 16.34 -25.18
CA LYS A 253 -1.11 17.46 -26.09
C LYS A 253 -2.13 18.61 -26.02
N GLY A 254 -3.18 18.48 -25.20
CA GLY A 254 -4.44 19.16 -25.48
C GLY A 254 -5.04 19.97 -24.33
N ARG A 255 -6.25 20.46 -24.61
CA ARG A 255 -7.09 21.23 -23.68
C ARG A 255 -7.98 20.29 -22.87
N ALA A 256 -8.08 20.51 -21.57
CA ALA A 256 -8.99 19.79 -20.69
C ALA A 256 -10.46 19.98 -21.13
N THR A 257 -11.22 18.89 -21.15
CA THR A 257 -12.66 18.88 -21.50
C THR A 257 -13.46 18.28 -20.36
N LEU A 258 -14.60 18.90 -20.01
CA LEU A 258 -15.50 18.37 -19.00
C LEU A 258 -16.09 17.05 -19.51
N TRP A 259 -15.99 16.01 -18.70
CA TRP A 259 -16.47 14.66 -19.00
C TRP A 259 -17.72 14.29 -18.19
N GLN A 260 -17.76 14.62 -16.89
CA GLN A 260 -18.96 14.50 -16.05
C GLN A 260 -19.14 15.72 -15.14
N PRO A 261 -20.39 16.11 -14.82
CA PRO A 261 -20.68 17.23 -13.95
C PRO A 261 -20.21 17.00 -12.51
N ALA A 262 -20.35 18.01 -11.66
CA ALA A 262 -19.88 17.95 -10.28
C ALA A 262 -20.65 16.92 -9.42
N ALA A 263 -19.95 15.90 -8.91
CA ALA A 263 -20.47 14.89 -7.98
C ALA A 263 -19.37 14.42 -7.00
N LEU A 264 -19.68 13.50 -6.09
CA LEU A 264 -18.71 12.96 -5.11
C LEU A 264 -18.11 11.66 -5.65
N TYR A 265 -17.18 11.78 -6.60
CA TYR A 265 -16.56 10.65 -7.28
C TYR A 265 -15.59 9.88 -6.37
N ALA A 266 -16.00 8.69 -5.91
CA ALA A 266 -15.15 7.80 -5.12
C ALA A 266 -14.13 7.04 -5.98
N SER A 267 -14.55 6.47 -7.10
CA SER A 267 -13.66 5.77 -8.04
C SER A 267 -14.04 6.03 -9.49
N VAL A 268 -13.04 5.96 -10.37
CA VAL A 268 -13.16 6.07 -11.83
C VAL A 268 -12.19 5.03 -12.42
N ALA A 269 -12.69 4.08 -13.19
CA ALA A 269 -11.91 3.00 -13.78
C ALA A 269 -12.27 2.86 -15.27
N VAL A 270 -11.28 2.94 -16.14
CA VAL A 270 -11.44 2.80 -17.60
C VAL A 270 -11.36 1.32 -17.97
N SER A 271 -12.21 0.85 -18.89
CA SER A 271 -12.16 -0.53 -19.38
C SER A 271 -10.85 -0.81 -20.12
N PRO A 272 -10.39 -2.07 -20.17
CA PRO A 272 -9.17 -2.44 -20.89
C PRO A 272 -9.12 -2.00 -22.36
N ASP A 273 -10.26 -1.99 -23.07
CA ASP A 273 -10.38 -1.48 -24.44
C ASP A 273 -10.54 0.05 -24.54
N GLY A 274 -10.82 0.74 -23.43
CA GLY A 274 -11.04 2.18 -23.38
C GLY A 274 -12.45 2.65 -23.78
N GLU A 275 -13.36 1.76 -24.17
CA GLU A 275 -14.69 2.14 -24.66
C GLU A 275 -15.67 2.54 -23.54
N TYR A 276 -15.37 2.14 -22.31
CA TYR A 276 -16.23 2.35 -21.15
C TYR A 276 -15.47 2.87 -19.94
N VAL A 277 -16.19 3.58 -19.07
CA VAL A 277 -15.70 4.08 -17.79
C VAL A 277 -16.69 3.73 -16.69
N MET A 278 -16.22 2.95 -15.71
CA MET A 278 -16.96 2.65 -14.50
C MET A 278 -16.71 3.74 -13.46
N VAL A 279 -17.79 4.28 -12.90
CA VAL A 279 -17.76 5.42 -11.98
C VAL A 279 -18.56 5.08 -10.74
N THR A 280 -17.94 5.18 -9.56
CA THR A 280 -18.65 5.12 -8.28
C THR A 280 -18.82 6.51 -7.70
N GLN A 281 -20.06 6.88 -7.37
CA GLN A 281 -20.42 8.17 -6.80
C GLN A 281 -21.01 7.96 -5.40
N VAL A 282 -20.49 8.68 -4.40
CA VAL A 282 -21.12 8.78 -3.07
C VAL A 282 -22.28 9.76 -3.17
N LYS A 283 -23.39 9.48 -2.48
CA LYS A 283 -24.57 10.34 -2.45
C LYS A 283 -25.18 10.45 -1.06
N ARG A 284 -26.12 11.38 -0.92
CA ARG A 284 -26.94 11.50 0.30
C ARG A 284 -27.93 10.32 0.37
N PRO A 285 -28.36 9.94 1.59
CA PRO A 285 -27.95 10.47 2.88
C PRO A 285 -26.53 10.04 3.29
N PHE A 286 -25.86 10.86 4.10
CA PHE A 286 -24.59 10.51 4.75
C PHE A 286 -24.86 9.95 6.15
N SER A 287 -23.93 9.14 6.66
CA SER A 287 -24.01 8.61 8.02
C SER A 287 -23.10 9.36 8.99
N TYR A 288 -23.54 9.44 10.24
CA TYR A 288 -22.77 9.90 11.39
C TYR A 288 -22.15 8.73 12.19
N LEU A 289 -22.46 7.49 11.82
CA LEU A 289 -22.11 6.27 12.56
C LEU A 289 -21.06 5.41 11.85
N VAL A 290 -20.90 5.59 10.54
CA VAL A 290 -19.97 4.83 9.71
C VAL A 290 -19.15 5.75 8.80
N PRO A 291 -17.96 5.33 8.35
CA PRO A 291 -17.16 6.10 7.41
C PRO A 291 -17.76 6.11 5.99
N TYR A 292 -17.27 7.02 5.14
CA TYR A 292 -17.85 7.37 3.85
C TYR A 292 -18.00 6.18 2.88
N TYR A 293 -17.15 5.16 2.99
CA TYR A 293 -17.22 3.98 2.14
C TYR A 293 -18.45 3.10 2.42
N ARG A 294 -19.20 3.39 3.50
CA ARG A 294 -20.51 2.80 3.84
C ARG A 294 -21.69 3.78 3.66
N PHE A 295 -21.45 4.98 3.13
CA PHE A 295 -22.55 5.88 2.74
C PHE A 295 -23.28 5.33 1.52
N ALA A 296 -24.47 5.89 1.25
CA ALA A 296 -25.19 5.61 0.02
C ALA A 296 -24.29 5.93 -1.18
N ALA A 297 -24.30 5.05 -2.17
CA ALA A 297 -23.48 5.20 -3.36
C ALA A 297 -24.11 4.49 -4.54
N GLU A 298 -23.72 4.89 -5.74
CA GLU A 298 -24.08 4.20 -6.98
C GLU A 298 -22.84 3.94 -7.80
N THR A 299 -22.84 2.82 -8.53
CA THR A 299 -21.80 2.48 -9.51
C THR A 299 -22.45 2.37 -10.87
N ASN A 300 -21.99 3.21 -11.79
CA ASN A 300 -22.53 3.34 -13.15
C ASN A 300 -21.43 3.06 -14.18
N ILE A 301 -21.81 2.47 -15.31
CA ILE A 301 -20.96 2.39 -16.50
C ILE A 301 -21.38 3.49 -17.47
N HIS A 302 -20.39 4.24 -17.96
CA HIS A 302 -20.54 5.23 -19.01
C HIS A 302 -19.74 4.82 -20.24
N THR A 303 -20.08 5.35 -21.41
CA THR A 303 -19.20 5.29 -22.60
C THR A 303 -17.95 6.15 -22.36
N ASP A 304 -16.91 6.00 -23.18
CA ASP A 304 -15.71 6.85 -23.16
C ASP A 304 -16.06 8.36 -23.30
N GLY A 305 -17.16 8.67 -23.97
CA GLY A 305 -17.72 10.02 -24.11
C GLY A 305 -18.58 10.52 -22.94
N GLY A 306 -18.79 9.72 -21.89
CA GLY A 306 -19.52 10.11 -20.67
C GLY A 306 -21.02 9.83 -20.68
N LYS A 307 -21.56 9.21 -21.73
CA LYS A 307 -22.99 8.84 -21.76
C LYS A 307 -23.24 7.65 -20.84
N LEU A 308 -24.24 7.72 -19.96
CA LEU A 308 -24.65 6.59 -19.13
C LEU A 308 -25.06 5.38 -20.02
N VAL A 309 -24.54 4.21 -19.70
CA VAL A 309 -24.85 2.93 -20.35
C VAL A 309 -25.74 2.08 -19.45
N THR A 310 -25.32 1.84 -18.21
CA THR A 310 -26.09 1.07 -17.23
C THR A 310 -25.70 1.44 -15.79
N GLN A 311 -26.61 1.20 -14.84
CA GLN A 311 -26.36 1.29 -13.41
C GLN A 311 -26.17 -0.14 -12.86
N LEU A 312 -24.98 -0.42 -12.31
CA LEU A 312 -24.66 -1.75 -11.77
C LEU A 312 -25.26 -1.98 -10.39
N ILE A 313 -25.29 -0.91 -9.59
CA ILE A 313 -25.89 -0.88 -8.26
C ILE A 313 -26.25 0.56 -7.85
N ASP A 314 -27.34 0.68 -7.11
CA ASP A 314 -27.68 1.81 -6.26
C ASP A 314 -27.83 1.28 -4.84
N ARG A 315 -26.84 1.51 -3.98
CA ARG A 315 -26.83 0.98 -2.61
C ARG A 315 -27.23 2.04 -1.59
N PRO A 316 -28.04 1.68 -0.58
CA PRO A 316 -28.36 2.57 0.53
C PRO A 316 -27.15 2.77 1.46
N VAL A 317 -27.31 3.64 2.45
CA VAL A 317 -26.36 3.71 3.58
C VAL A 317 -26.35 2.38 4.32
N GLU A 318 -25.16 1.86 4.62
CA GLU A 318 -24.99 0.62 5.37
C GLU A 318 -24.54 0.96 6.80
N GLU A 319 -25.49 1.21 7.71
CA GLU A 319 -25.20 1.44 9.14
C GLU A 319 -25.21 0.16 9.98
N THR A 320 -25.89 -0.87 9.50
CA THR A 320 -25.97 -2.20 10.13
C THR A 320 -25.19 -3.20 9.30
N ARG A 321 -24.37 -4.03 9.98
CA ARG A 321 -23.66 -5.18 9.38
C ARG A 321 -23.54 -6.26 10.43
N ALA A 322 -23.52 -7.52 10.00
CA ALA A 322 -23.24 -8.66 10.86
C ALA A 322 -21.92 -8.48 11.65
N LYS A 323 -21.86 -9.10 12.83
CA LYS A 323 -20.67 -9.06 13.70
C LYS A 323 -19.71 -10.20 13.33
N GLY A 324 -18.42 -9.90 13.36
CA GLY A 324 -17.36 -10.90 13.26
C GLY A 324 -16.20 -10.40 12.41
N PHE A 325 -15.10 -11.15 12.44
CA PHE A 325 -14.16 -11.09 11.32
C PHE A 325 -14.88 -11.62 10.06
N MET A 326 -14.46 -11.18 8.88
CA MET A 326 -15.04 -11.62 7.59
C MET A 326 -16.51 -11.24 7.32
N ALA A 327 -17.15 -10.48 8.22
CA ALA A 327 -18.45 -9.87 7.96
C ALA A 327 -18.36 -8.82 6.85
N THR A 328 -19.27 -8.90 5.89
CA THR A 328 -19.29 -8.06 4.69
C THR A 328 -20.70 -7.59 4.36
N THR A 329 -20.82 -6.77 3.33
CA THR A 329 -22.13 -6.33 2.82
C THR A 329 -22.82 -7.47 2.06
N ASN A 330 -24.15 -7.55 2.19
CA ASN A 330 -25.02 -8.38 1.35
C ASN A 330 -25.13 -7.81 -0.09
N GLU A 331 -24.79 -6.54 -0.29
CA GLU A 331 -24.81 -5.92 -1.62
C GLU A 331 -23.69 -6.45 -2.53
N LYS A 332 -23.83 -6.22 -3.84
CA LYS A 332 -22.74 -6.43 -4.81
C LYS A 332 -21.52 -5.61 -4.39
N ARG A 333 -20.33 -6.23 -4.36
CA ARG A 333 -19.08 -5.56 -3.96
C ARG A 333 -17.90 -5.95 -4.85
N GLY A 334 -16.80 -5.21 -4.74
CA GLY A 334 -15.57 -5.53 -5.46
C GLY A 334 -15.74 -5.46 -6.97
N PHE A 335 -16.40 -4.41 -7.46
CA PHE A 335 -16.53 -4.20 -8.91
C PHE A 335 -15.17 -3.92 -9.54
N GLU A 336 -14.80 -4.72 -10.54
CA GLU A 336 -13.53 -4.62 -11.26
C GLU A 336 -13.73 -4.89 -12.77
N TRP A 337 -12.82 -4.38 -13.59
CA TRP A 337 -12.72 -4.81 -14.99
C TRP A 337 -11.90 -6.10 -15.06
N ARG A 338 -12.40 -7.10 -15.78
CA ARG A 338 -11.67 -8.33 -16.07
C ARG A 338 -10.49 -8.04 -17.00
N ALA A 339 -9.27 -8.25 -16.50
CA ALA A 339 -8.04 -7.74 -17.13
C ALA A 339 -7.66 -8.42 -18.46
N ASP A 340 -8.10 -9.65 -18.71
CA ASP A 340 -7.87 -10.38 -19.97
C ASP A 340 -8.93 -10.14 -21.05
N GLN A 341 -9.95 -9.31 -20.78
CA GLN A 341 -11.07 -9.04 -21.68
C GLN A 341 -11.21 -7.55 -21.98
N ALA A 342 -11.76 -7.21 -23.14
CA ALA A 342 -11.94 -5.83 -23.61
C ALA A 342 -12.78 -4.96 -22.65
N ALA A 343 -14.01 -5.40 -22.35
CA ALA A 343 -14.95 -4.70 -21.47
C ALA A 343 -15.92 -5.69 -20.80
N THR A 344 -15.43 -6.37 -19.76
CA THR A 344 -16.24 -7.26 -18.91
C THR A 344 -16.08 -6.83 -17.46
N ILE A 345 -17.19 -6.57 -16.77
CA ILE A 345 -17.18 -6.23 -15.35
C ILE A 345 -17.36 -7.49 -14.52
N THR A 346 -16.65 -7.59 -13.41
CA THR A 346 -16.88 -8.60 -12.38
C THR A 346 -17.26 -7.99 -11.04
N TRP A 347 -17.98 -8.73 -10.20
CA TRP A 347 -18.25 -8.39 -8.81
C TRP A 347 -18.45 -9.65 -7.98
N VAL A 348 -18.41 -9.49 -6.66
CA VAL A 348 -18.63 -10.55 -5.69
C VAL A 348 -20.00 -10.36 -5.02
N GLN A 349 -20.74 -11.47 -4.89
CA GLN A 349 -21.95 -11.58 -4.09
C GLN A 349 -21.69 -12.47 -2.87
N ALA A 350 -22.07 -12.02 -1.67
CA ALA A 350 -22.03 -12.88 -0.48
C ALA A 350 -23.24 -13.83 -0.50
N LEU A 351 -22.99 -15.12 -0.30
CA LEU A 351 -23.99 -16.20 -0.33
C LEU A 351 -24.56 -16.54 1.06
N ASP A 352 -23.91 -16.07 2.12
CA ASP A 352 -24.35 -16.16 3.53
C ASP A 352 -24.98 -14.85 4.03
N GLY A 353 -25.45 -14.00 3.10
CA GLY A 353 -25.98 -12.67 3.42
C GLY A 353 -24.96 -11.72 4.05
N GLY A 354 -23.66 -12.04 4.01
CA GLY A 354 -22.59 -11.27 4.63
C GLY A 354 -22.37 -11.57 6.12
N ASP A 355 -23.09 -12.54 6.69
CA ASP A 355 -22.93 -12.97 8.08
C ASP A 355 -22.00 -14.19 8.18
N PRO A 356 -20.79 -14.04 8.74
CA PRO A 356 -19.83 -15.13 8.83
C PRO A 356 -20.31 -16.30 9.70
N LYS A 357 -21.31 -16.08 10.58
CA LYS A 357 -21.88 -17.12 11.45
C LYS A 357 -22.84 -18.06 10.73
N GLN A 358 -23.35 -17.66 9.57
CA GLN A 358 -24.21 -18.53 8.79
C GLN A 358 -23.33 -19.60 8.12
N ALA A 359 -23.65 -20.88 8.38
CA ALA A 359 -22.96 -21.99 7.76
C ALA A 359 -23.53 -22.24 6.36
N VAL A 360 -22.69 -22.06 5.34
CA VAL A 360 -23.01 -22.30 3.93
C VAL A 360 -21.84 -23.04 3.27
N PRO A 361 -22.07 -23.84 2.21
CA PRO A 361 -20.99 -24.54 1.52
C PRO A 361 -20.06 -23.61 0.74
N PHE A 362 -20.57 -22.46 0.31
CA PHE A 362 -19.80 -21.41 -0.36
C PHE A 362 -20.22 -20.06 0.17
N ARG A 363 -19.24 -19.21 0.46
CA ARG A 363 -19.48 -17.91 1.09
C ARG A 363 -19.60 -16.79 0.10
N ASP A 364 -18.86 -16.86 -1.01
CA ASP A 364 -18.84 -15.85 -2.04
C ASP A 364 -19.02 -16.48 -3.43
N GLU A 365 -19.64 -15.71 -4.32
CA GLU A 365 -19.76 -16.00 -5.75
C GLU A 365 -19.17 -14.84 -6.54
N LEU A 366 -18.26 -15.13 -7.45
CA LEU A 366 -17.76 -14.18 -8.45
C LEU A 366 -18.67 -14.26 -9.68
N LEU A 367 -19.24 -13.12 -10.06
CA LEU A 367 -20.08 -12.97 -11.24
C LEU A 367 -19.41 -12.03 -12.26
N GLU A 368 -19.77 -12.18 -13.52
CA GLU A 368 -19.39 -11.27 -14.59
C GLU A 368 -20.57 -10.79 -15.43
N LEU A 369 -20.39 -9.64 -16.08
CA LEU A 369 -21.30 -9.08 -17.08
C LEU A 369 -20.48 -8.42 -18.19
N LYS A 370 -20.61 -8.96 -19.40
CA LYS A 370 -19.90 -8.48 -20.59
C LYS A 370 -20.64 -7.30 -21.23
N ALA A 371 -19.91 -6.36 -21.83
CA ALA A 371 -20.50 -5.33 -22.69
C ALA A 371 -21.37 -5.97 -23.79
N PRO A 372 -22.54 -5.41 -24.12
CA PRO A 372 -23.06 -4.09 -23.75
C PRO A 372 -23.84 -4.05 -22.41
N PHE A 373 -23.65 -5.03 -21.53
CA PHE A 373 -24.21 -5.08 -20.18
C PHE A 373 -25.74 -5.20 -20.12
N THR A 374 -26.33 -5.84 -21.14
CA THR A 374 -27.78 -6.08 -21.25
C THR A 374 -28.19 -7.49 -20.89
N ASP A 375 -27.24 -8.42 -20.84
CA ASP A 375 -27.49 -9.83 -20.55
C ASP A 375 -27.64 -10.08 -19.05
N GLN A 376 -28.03 -11.31 -18.69
CA GLN A 376 -28.00 -11.73 -17.30
C GLN A 376 -26.55 -11.97 -16.85
N PRO A 377 -26.19 -11.62 -15.61
CA PRO A 377 -24.90 -11.96 -15.03
C PRO A 377 -24.57 -13.45 -15.13
N ARG A 378 -23.32 -13.77 -15.44
CA ARG A 378 -22.83 -15.15 -15.48
C ARG A 378 -22.00 -15.45 -14.23
N SER A 379 -22.31 -16.55 -13.54
CA SER A 379 -21.47 -17.06 -12.45
C SER A 379 -20.16 -17.61 -13.00
N LEU A 380 -19.04 -17.22 -12.40
CA LEU A 380 -17.71 -17.73 -12.74
C LEU A 380 -17.23 -18.78 -11.75
N ILE A 381 -17.27 -18.49 -10.45
CA ILE A 381 -16.77 -19.39 -9.40
C ILE A 381 -17.42 -19.07 -8.07
N LYS A 382 -17.60 -20.10 -7.24
CA LYS A 382 -18.00 -19.98 -5.83
C LYS A 382 -16.85 -20.43 -4.93
N THR A 383 -16.50 -19.62 -3.94
CA THR A 383 -15.40 -19.91 -3.02
C THR A 383 -15.92 -20.39 -1.66
N GLN A 384 -15.18 -21.30 -1.03
CA GLN A 384 -15.54 -21.80 0.30
C GLN A 384 -15.43 -20.67 1.33
N ASN A 385 -14.40 -19.83 1.23
CA ASN A 385 -14.20 -18.69 2.11
C ASN A 385 -14.53 -17.36 1.40
N ARG A 386 -14.15 -16.22 2.00
CA ARG A 386 -14.33 -14.91 1.37
C ARG A 386 -13.32 -14.72 0.25
N LEU A 387 -13.80 -14.36 -0.93
CA LEU A 387 -12.96 -14.01 -2.06
C LEU A 387 -12.12 -12.80 -1.70
N ARG A 388 -10.80 -12.92 -1.88
CA ARG A 388 -9.82 -11.88 -1.60
C ARG A 388 -9.36 -11.20 -2.89
N GLN A 389 -9.03 -11.99 -3.90
CA GLN A 389 -8.42 -11.50 -5.15
C GLN A 389 -8.68 -12.46 -6.31
N VAL A 390 -8.76 -11.89 -7.52
CA VAL A 390 -8.78 -12.65 -8.78
C VAL A 390 -7.53 -12.29 -9.56
N HIS A 391 -6.83 -13.31 -10.05
CA HIS A 391 -5.68 -13.19 -10.96
C HIS A 391 -6.11 -13.67 -12.34
N TRP A 392 -6.40 -12.72 -13.23
CA TRP A 392 -6.72 -13.02 -14.62
C TRP A 392 -5.47 -13.44 -15.38
N GLY A 393 -5.52 -14.53 -16.14
CA GLY A 393 -4.44 -14.92 -17.04
C GLY A 393 -4.83 -14.68 -18.49
N ASP A 394 -5.65 -15.59 -19.03
CA ASP A 394 -6.18 -15.54 -20.38
C ASP A 394 -7.66 -15.98 -20.40
N GLU A 395 -8.22 -16.13 -21.60
CA GLU A 395 -9.62 -16.54 -21.77
C GLU A 395 -9.96 -17.85 -21.04
N THR A 396 -8.99 -18.74 -20.88
CA THR A 396 -9.14 -20.12 -20.39
C THR A 396 -8.52 -20.38 -19.03
N MET A 397 -7.87 -19.38 -18.42
CA MET A 397 -7.12 -19.54 -17.18
C MET A 397 -7.20 -18.30 -16.30
N ALA A 398 -7.68 -18.48 -15.08
CA ALA A 398 -7.58 -17.51 -14.00
C ALA A 398 -7.41 -18.24 -12.66
N VAL A 399 -6.92 -17.52 -11.65
CA VAL A 399 -6.80 -18.01 -10.27
C VAL A 399 -7.60 -17.10 -9.33
N VAL A 400 -8.31 -17.67 -8.37
CA VAL A 400 -8.96 -16.92 -7.27
C VAL A 400 -8.35 -17.33 -5.95
N ASP A 401 -8.01 -16.33 -5.13
CA ASP A 401 -7.62 -16.53 -3.74
C ASP A 401 -8.80 -16.22 -2.81
N ASP A 402 -9.04 -17.09 -1.85
CA ASP A 402 -9.97 -16.88 -0.74
C ASP A 402 -9.25 -16.89 0.62
N ILE A 403 -9.90 -16.32 1.63
CA ILE A 403 -9.38 -16.25 3.00
C ILE A 403 -10.51 -16.39 4.00
N TRP A 404 -10.21 -17.05 5.13
CA TRP A 404 -11.06 -17.10 6.31
C TRP A 404 -10.24 -16.77 7.55
N TYR A 405 -10.60 -15.69 8.24
CA TYR A 405 -9.80 -15.21 9.36
C TYR A 405 -9.87 -16.17 10.56
N ASP A 406 -11.05 -16.66 10.93
CA ASP A 406 -11.27 -17.36 12.21
C ASP A 406 -10.39 -18.61 12.39
N ASN A 407 -10.10 -19.33 11.30
CA ASN A 407 -9.16 -20.47 11.29
C ASN A 407 -7.90 -20.19 10.47
N ARG A 408 -7.71 -18.92 10.05
CA ARG A 408 -6.57 -18.43 9.27
C ARG A 408 -6.38 -19.17 7.93
N ASN A 409 -7.41 -19.85 7.45
CA ASN A 409 -7.34 -20.61 6.21
C ASN A 409 -7.26 -19.68 4.99
N THR A 410 -6.47 -20.06 4.00
CA THR A 410 -6.47 -19.44 2.68
C THR A 410 -6.34 -20.52 1.61
N LYS A 411 -7.05 -20.31 0.50
CA LYS A 411 -7.06 -21.24 -0.63
C LYS A 411 -6.89 -20.48 -1.94
N SER A 412 -6.25 -21.14 -2.90
CA SER A 412 -6.13 -20.67 -4.28
C SER A 412 -6.75 -21.70 -5.22
N TYR A 413 -7.59 -21.25 -6.15
CA TYR A 413 -8.25 -22.12 -7.13
C TYR A 413 -7.98 -21.64 -8.55
N ALA A 414 -7.46 -22.51 -9.41
CA ALA A 414 -7.45 -22.29 -10.85
C ALA A 414 -8.78 -22.72 -11.47
N PHE A 415 -9.30 -21.94 -12.41
CA PHE A 415 -10.52 -22.25 -13.15
C PHE A 415 -10.45 -21.73 -14.57
N ASN A 416 -11.32 -22.25 -15.45
CA ASN A 416 -11.50 -21.76 -16.81
C ASN A 416 -12.64 -20.73 -16.85
N PRO A 417 -12.34 -19.43 -17.03
CA PRO A 417 -13.40 -18.43 -17.02
C PRO A 417 -14.32 -18.50 -18.24
N SER A 418 -13.86 -19.01 -19.39
CA SER A 418 -14.72 -19.18 -20.57
C SER A 418 -15.71 -20.33 -20.39
N ASP A 419 -15.34 -21.37 -19.65
CA ASP A 419 -16.18 -22.52 -19.35
C ASP A 419 -16.18 -22.87 -17.84
N PRO A 420 -16.84 -22.04 -17.00
CA PRO A 420 -16.82 -22.20 -15.54
C PRO A 420 -17.54 -23.49 -15.08
N GLY A 421 -18.29 -24.15 -15.96
CA GLY A 421 -18.96 -25.43 -15.65
C GLY A 421 -18.01 -26.63 -15.56
N THR A 422 -16.76 -26.49 -16.02
CA THR A 422 -15.75 -27.57 -16.03
C THR A 422 -15.11 -27.87 -14.67
N GLY A 423 -15.42 -27.06 -13.65
CA GLY A 423 -14.90 -27.21 -12.30
C GLY A 423 -13.64 -26.38 -12.04
N VAL A 424 -13.04 -26.59 -10.87
CA VAL A 424 -11.87 -25.84 -10.38
C VAL A 424 -10.78 -26.80 -9.90
N VAL A 425 -9.54 -26.36 -9.95
CA VAL A 425 -8.37 -27.06 -9.38
C VAL A 425 -7.91 -26.28 -8.16
N THR A 426 -8.02 -26.87 -6.98
CA THR A 426 -7.41 -26.31 -5.77
C THR A 426 -5.89 -26.41 -5.89
N LEU A 427 -5.22 -25.26 -5.95
CA LEU A 427 -3.77 -25.16 -6.04
C LEU A 427 -3.13 -25.23 -4.65
N PHE A 428 -3.71 -24.47 -3.72
CA PHE A 428 -3.22 -24.34 -2.35
C PHE A 428 -4.40 -24.33 -1.38
N ASP A 429 -4.21 -24.95 -0.21
CA ASP A 429 -5.12 -24.95 0.92
C ASP A 429 -4.27 -25.01 2.19
N ARG A 430 -4.07 -23.86 2.83
CA ARG A 430 -3.08 -23.70 3.89
C ARG A 430 -3.57 -22.81 5.03
N ASN A 431 -2.86 -22.85 6.15
CA ASN A 431 -2.94 -21.79 7.14
C ASN A 431 -2.08 -20.62 6.66
N LEU A 432 -2.64 -19.42 6.51
CA LEU A 432 -1.89 -18.24 6.08
C LEU A 432 -0.75 -17.85 7.04
N GLN A 433 -0.81 -18.30 8.30
CA GLN A 433 0.23 -18.06 9.31
C GLN A 433 1.41 -19.03 9.23
N ASP A 434 1.28 -20.12 8.47
CA ASP A 434 2.37 -21.06 8.22
C ASP A 434 3.25 -20.51 7.09
N GLU A 435 4.17 -19.62 7.42
CA GLU A 435 5.06 -18.96 6.46
C GLU A 435 6.02 -19.94 5.78
N TYR A 436 6.29 -21.10 6.39
CA TYR A 436 7.16 -22.13 5.81
C TYR A 436 6.50 -22.88 4.64
N SER A 437 5.16 -22.93 4.57
CA SER A 437 4.43 -23.49 3.44
C SER A 437 3.99 -22.45 2.41
N ASP A 438 4.39 -21.18 2.55
CA ASP A 438 3.99 -20.14 1.62
C ASP A 438 4.51 -20.42 0.19
N PRO A 439 3.62 -20.61 -0.80
CA PRO A 439 4.02 -20.93 -2.16
C PRO A 439 4.57 -19.73 -2.94
N GLY A 440 4.50 -18.53 -2.37
CA GLY A 440 4.82 -17.27 -3.02
C GLY A 440 3.65 -16.64 -3.74
N GLN A 441 3.94 -15.51 -4.39
CA GLN A 441 2.98 -14.73 -5.15
C GLN A 441 3.02 -15.08 -6.63
N PHE A 442 1.85 -15.13 -7.28
CA PHE A 442 1.79 -15.31 -8.73
C PHE A 442 2.48 -14.17 -9.47
N ALA A 443 3.39 -14.52 -10.38
CA ALA A 443 4.03 -13.56 -11.26
C ALA A 443 3.02 -13.02 -12.29
N THR A 444 3.16 -11.75 -12.66
CA THR A 444 2.32 -11.11 -13.66
C THR A 444 3.13 -10.51 -14.81
N THR A 445 2.48 -10.32 -15.95
CA THR A 445 2.99 -9.64 -17.15
C THR A 445 1.91 -8.71 -17.73
N ARG A 446 2.26 -7.91 -18.74
CA ARG A 446 1.27 -7.11 -19.48
C ARG A 446 0.76 -7.85 -20.72
N ASN A 447 -0.56 -7.87 -20.92
CA ASN A 447 -1.18 -8.40 -22.13
C ASN A 447 -1.28 -7.34 -23.26
N ALA A 448 -1.89 -7.72 -24.39
CA ALA A 448 -2.10 -6.84 -25.53
C ALA A 448 -3.03 -5.62 -25.25
N LEU A 449 -3.79 -5.64 -24.15
CA LEU A 449 -4.62 -4.53 -23.66
C LEU A 449 -3.89 -3.69 -22.60
N ASN A 450 -2.57 -3.90 -22.43
CA ASN A 450 -1.73 -3.29 -21.42
C ASN A 450 -2.21 -3.53 -19.97
N GLN A 451 -2.98 -4.60 -19.73
CA GLN A 451 -3.42 -4.97 -18.37
C GLN A 451 -2.44 -5.94 -17.73
N SER A 452 -2.32 -5.89 -16.40
CA SER A 452 -1.57 -6.88 -15.63
C SER A 452 -2.37 -8.17 -15.55
N VAL A 453 -1.79 -9.25 -16.04
CA VAL A 453 -2.35 -10.62 -16.04
C VAL A 453 -1.29 -11.60 -15.55
N LEU A 454 -1.68 -12.82 -15.17
CA LEU A 454 -0.76 -13.91 -14.86
C LEU A 454 0.27 -14.08 -15.98
N ALA A 455 1.54 -14.21 -15.61
CA ALA A 455 2.58 -14.60 -16.56
C ALA A 455 2.43 -16.11 -16.84
N LEU A 456 1.92 -16.44 -18.03
CA LEU A 456 1.64 -17.81 -18.45
C LEU A 456 2.56 -18.26 -19.58
N GLU A 457 3.02 -19.50 -19.51
CA GLU A 457 3.78 -20.19 -20.56
C GLU A 457 3.30 -21.66 -20.64
N ASP A 458 2.73 -22.05 -21.78
CA ASP A 458 2.18 -23.41 -22.00
C ASP A 458 1.25 -23.90 -20.87
N GLY A 459 0.38 -23.01 -20.38
CA GLY A 459 -0.57 -23.30 -19.30
C GLY A 459 0.05 -23.41 -17.90
N ARG A 460 1.35 -23.09 -17.75
CA ARG A 460 2.03 -22.95 -16.46
C ARG A 460 2.12 -21.48 -16.06
N GLY A 461 1.96 -21.21 -14.78
CA GLY A 461 2.27 -19.93 -14.17
C GLY A 461 3.61 -19.97 -13.43
N TYR A 462 3.95 -18.85 -12.80
CA TYR A 462 5.16 -18.68 -12.00
C TYR A 462 4.81 -18.14 -10.62
N LEU A 463 5.59 -18.54 -9.61
CA LEU A 463 5.45 -18.10 -8.23
C LEU A 463 6.79 -17.51 -7.75
N LEU A 464 6.73 -16.40 -7.03
CA LEU A 464 7.88 -15.79 -6.36
C LEU A 464 7.66 -15.84 -4.84
N GLY A 465 8.45 -16.65 -4.14
CA GLY A 465 8.31 -16.87 -2.70
C GLY A 465 9.46 -16.30 -1.89
N GLU A 466 9.18 -15.90 -0.65
CA GLU A 466 10.20 -15.44 0.31
C GLU A 466 11.02 -16.62 0.89
N GLY A 467 10.44 -17.81 0.94
CA GLY A 467 11.14 -19.07 1.21
C GLY A 467 11.65 -19.22 2.65
N PHE A 468 10.83 -18.85 3.63
CA PHE A 468 11.12 -19.14 5.04
C PHE A 468 11.09 -20.64 5.31
N SER A 469 11.98 -21.09 6.20
CA SER A 469 12.12 -22.47 6.65
C SER A 469 12.95 -22.51 7.93
N ASP A 470 13.05 -23.68 8.56
CA ASP A 470 13.97 -23.90 9.71
C ASP A 470 15.44 -23.59 9.39
N ALA A 471 15.84 -23.70 8.11
CA ALA A 471 17.19 -23.38 7.68
C ALA A 471 17.44 -21.87 7.49
N GLY A 472 16.39 -21.04 7.60
CA GLY A 472 16.39 -19.62 7.31
C GLY A 472 15.54 -19.27 6.10
N GLN A 473 15.80 -18.09 5.51
CA GLN A 473 15.02 -17.54 4.42
C GLN A 473 15.80 -17.65 3.09
N PHE A 474 15.24 -18.40 2.14
CA PHE A 474 15.83 -18.64 0.83
C PHE A 474 14.80 -18.37 -0.27
N PRO A 475 14.69 -17.12 -0.75
CA PRO A 475 13.73 -16.74 -1.78
C PRO A 475 13.83 -17.62 -3.02
N PHE A 476 12.70 -17.88 -3.65
CA PHE A 476 12.65 -18.84 -4.75
C PHE A 476 11.71 -18.41 -5.88
N VAL A 477 11.94 -19.00 -7.05
CA VAL A 477 11.00 -18.98 -8.18
C VAL A 477 10.61 -20.42 -8.50
N ASP A 478 9.31 -20.67 -8.50
CA ASP A 478 8.71 -21.93 -8.94
C ASP A 478 7.90 -21.70 -10.22
N THR A 479 7.83 -22.73 -11.07
CA THR A 479 6.71 -22.86 -12.02
C THR A 479 5.58 -23.62 -11.35
N ILE A 480 4.35 -23.35 -11.76
CA ILE A 480 3.16 -24.09 -11.33
C ILE A 480 2.32 -24.50 -12.53
N ASN A 481 1.96 -25.78 -12.62
CA ASN A 481 0.95 -26.24 -13.57
C ASN A 481 -0.43 -25.97 -12.99
N LEU A 482 -1.13 -24.96 -13.49
CA LEU A 482 -2.43 -24.53 -12.96
C LEU A 482 -3.56 -25.55 -13.18
N ARG A 483 -3.36 -26.55 -14.06
CA ARG A 483 -4.32 -27.65 -14.28
C ARG A 483 -4.09 -28.83 -13.35
N LEU A 484 -2.91 -28.93 -12.72
CA LEU A 484 -2.51 -30.06 -11.88
C LEU A 484 -2.20 -29.66 -10.43
N GLY A 485 -1.95 -28.37 -10.15
CA GLY A 485 -1.48 -27.89 -8.86
C GLY A 485 -0.02 -28.22 -8.54
N THR A 486 0.72 -28.85 -9.45
CA THR A 486 2.11 -29.28 -9.22
C THR A 486 3.10 -28.15 -9.47
N THR A 487 4.03 -27.92 -8.54
CA THR A 487 5.11 -26.93 -8.68
C THR A 487 6.45 -27.57 -9.05
N GLN A 488 7.34 -26.78 -9.64
CA GLN A 488 8.74 -27.14 -9.89
C GLN A 488 9.65 -25.94 -9.64
N ARG A 489 10.65 -26.13 -8.78
CA ARG A 489 11.69 -25.15 -8.46
C ARG A 489 12.55 -24.82 -9.68
N LEU A 490 12.55 -23.55 -10.08
CA LEU A 490 13.45 -23.02 -11.12
C LEU A 490 14.69 -22.39 -10.52
N TYR A 491 14.51 -21.68 -9.41
CA TYR A 491 15.57 -20.91 -8.77
C TYR A 491 15.36 -20.82 -7.27
N GLN A 492 16.44 -20.87 -6.52
CA GLN A 492 16.46 -20.58 -5.09
C GLN A 492 17.73 -19.77 -4.79
N SER A 493 17.59 -18.73 -3.98
CA SER A 493 18.73 -18.00 -3.46
C SER A 493 19.62 -18.93 -2.64
N ALA A 494 20.93 -18.86 -2.87
CA ALA A 494 21.93 -19.66 -2.15
C ALA A 494 22.60 -18.85 -1.01
N TYR A 495 22.14 -17.64 -0.76
CA TYR A 495 22.75 -16.73 0.19
C TYR A 495 22.48 -17.13 1.64
N THR A 496 23.55 -17.23 2.43
CA THR A 496 23.50 -17.53 3.88
C THR A 496 24.07 -16.39 4.72
N ASP A 497 24.62 -15.36 4.09
CA ASP A 497 25.27 -14.19 4.71
C ASP A 497 24.60 -12.85 4.35
N ARG A 498 23.54 -12.91 3.54
CA ARG A 498 22.82 -11.77 2.99
C ARG A 498 21.39 -12.18 2.66
N VAL A 499 20.52 -11.20 2.42
CA VAL A 499 19.13 -11.40 2.02
C VAL A 499 18.95 -10.92 0.60
N GLU A 500 18.34 -11.76 -0.22
CA GLU A 500 17.82 -11.38 -1.53
C GLU A 500 16.30 -11.21 -1.41
N ARG A 501 15.74 -10.25 -2.15
CA ARG A 501 14.28 -10.13 -2.32
C ARG A 501 13.96 -10.06 -3.80
N LEU A 502 13.01 -10.88 -4.23
CA LEU A 502 12.54 -10.90 -5.62
C LEU A 502 11.46 -9.82 -5.78
N LEU A 503 11.73 -8.80 -6.60
CA LEU A 503 10.88 -7.60 -6.66
C LEU A 503 9.98 -7.57 -7.89
N SER A 504 10.51 -8.00 -9.04
CA SER A 504 9.76 -7.99 -10.29
C SER A 504 10.29 -9.04 -11.26
N ALA A 505 9.36 -9.72 -11.91
CA ALA A 505 9.63 -10.59 -13.04
C ALA A 505 9.73 -9.74 -14.31
N ILE A 506 10.95 -9.46 -14.77
CA ILE A 506 11.17 -8.65 -15.98
C ILE A 506 10.87 -9.48 -17.23
N ASP A 507 11.43 -10.70 -17.26
CA ASP A 507 11.22 -11.64 -18.35
C ASP A 507 11.46 -13.06 -17.84
N LEU A 508 10.39 -13.81 -17.60
CA LEU A 508 10.48 -15.18 -17.07
C LEU A 508 10.93 -16.20 -18.12
N VAL A 509 10.73 -15.90 -19.41
CA VAL A 509 11.17 -16.74 -20.52
C VAL A 509 12.70 -16.74 -20.58
N THR A 510 13.33 -15.56 -20.58
CA THR A 510 14.80 -15.45 -20.51
C THR A 510 15.37 -15.63 -19.10
N GLY A 511 14.51 -15.56 -18.08
CA GLY A 511 14.86 -15.78 -16.68
C GLY A 511 15.31 -14.53 -15.93
N THR A 512 15.04 -13.32 -16.44
CA THR A 512 15.49 -12.05 -15.86
C THR A 512 14.54 -11.55 -14.78
N LEU A 513 15.09 -11.27 -13.60
CA LEU A 513 14.39 -10.74 -12.42
C LEU A 513 15.07 -9.45 -11.95
N LEU A 514 14.28 -8.51 -11.46
CA LEU A 514 14.79 -7.45 -10.61
C LEU A 514 14.78 -7.94 -9.16
N VAL A 515 15.93 -7.88 -8.51
CA VAL A 515 16.09 -8.27 -7.10
C VAL A 515 16.72 -7.13 -6.31
N SER A 516 16.50 -7.10 -5.00
CA SER A 516 17.34 -6.32 -4.08
C SER A 516 18.16 -7.27 -3.22
N ILE A 517 19.44 -6.94 -3.00
CA ILE A 517 20.33 -7.72 -2.14
C ILE A 517 20.85 -6.79 -1.03
N GLU A 518 20.74 -7.23 0.22
CA GLU A 518 21.17 -6.53 1.43
C GLU A 518 21.90 -7.49 2.37
N SER A 519 22.72 -6.97 3.29
CA SER A 519 23.34 -7.76 4.38
C SER A 519 23.17 -7.02 5.71
N PRO A 520 23.62 -7.55 6.86
CA PRO A 520 23.59 -6.79 8.11
C PRO A 520 24.26 -5.41 8.02
N ASN A 521 25.30 -5.30 7.18
CA ASN A 521 26.18 -4.13 7.11
C ASN A 521 26.15 -3.45 5.73
N THR A 522 25.51 -4.05 4.73
CA THR A 522 25.36 -3.50 3.37
C THR A 522 23.91 -3.13 3.12
N TYR A 523 23.68 -1.84 2.89
CA TYR A 523 22.37 -1.31 2.51
C TYR A 523 21.90 -1.91 1.17
N PRO A 524 20.58 -2.13 0.96
CA PRO A 524 20.11 -2.76 -0.26
C PRO A 524 20.52 -2.00 -1.50
N ASN A 525 20.95 -2.79 -2.46
CA ASN A 525 21.07 -2.37 -3.83
C ASN A 525 20.28 -3.28 -4.74
N TYR A 526 19.91 -2.75 -5.89
CA TYR A 526 19.09 -3.43 -6.88
C TYR A 526 19.99 -4.06 -7.94
N TYR A 527 19.59 -5.24 -8.40
CA TYR A 527 20.34 -6.04 -9.36
C TYR A 527 19.39 -6.66 -10.39
N LEU A 528 19.87 -6.82 -11.62
CA LEU A 528 19.28 -7.74 -12.59
C LEU A 528 19.88 -9.12 -12.38
N ARG A 529 19.05 -10.06 -11.94
CA ARG A 529 19.38 -11.47 -11.68
C ARG A 529 18.89 -12.28 -12.86
N ASN A 530 19.70 -13.19 -13.37
CA ASN A 530 19.18 -14.24 -14.25
C ASN A 530 18.99 -15.52 -13.42
N MET A 531 17.80 -16.11 -13.47
CA MET A 531 17.45 -17.29 -12.68
C MET A 531 17.94 -18.60 -13.33
N ARG A 532 18.31 -18.55 -14.63
CA ARG A 532 18.76 -19.70 -15.44
C ARG A 532 20.28 -19.77 -15.60
N SER A 533 21.02 -18.79 -15.08
CA SER A 533 22.47 -18.67 -15.17
C SER A 533 23.02 -17.94 -13.94
N PRO A 534 24.33 -17.97 -13.65
CA PRO A 534 24.88 -17.26 -12.48
C PRO A 534 24.95 -15.73 -12.66
N SER A 535 24.41 -15.15 -13.73
CA SER A 535 24.51 -13.72 -14.02
C SER A 535 23.82 -12.84 -12.96
N LEU A 536 24.52 -11.81 -12.51
CA LEU A 536 24.03 -10.79 -11.58
C LEU A 536 24.65 -9.45 -11.98
N THR A 537 23.82 -8.48 -12.35
CA THR A 537 24.27 -7.15 -12.78
C THR A 537 23.76 -6.09 -11.81
N GLN A 538 24.65 -5.35 -11.17
CA GLN A 538 24.29 -4.27 -10.26
C GLN A 538 23.67 -3.10 -11.03
N VAL A 539 22.52 -2.63 -10.53
CA VAL A 539 21.76 -1.53 -11.11
C VAL A 539 21.96 -0.26 -10.31
N THR A 540 21.99 -0.35 -8.97
CA THR A 540 22.17 0.81 -8.09
C THR A 540 23.38 0.63 -7.19
N ASP A 541 23.92 1.73 -6.69
CA ASP A 541 24.98 1.74 -5.69
C ASP A 541 24.70 2.81 -4.63
N PHE A 542 23.73 2.54 -3.76
CA PHE A 542 23.31 3.40 -2.68
C PHE A 542 24.21 3.21 -1.46
N GLU A 543 24.63 4.33 -0.88
CA GLU A 543 25.35 4.37 0.39
C GLU A 543 24.43 3.98 1.56
N ASN A 544 25.02 3.45 2.65
CA ASN A 544 24.30 3.15 3.88
C ASN A 544 23.92 4.44 4.62
N PRO A 545 22.62 4.81 4.71
CA PRO A 545 22.20 6.03 5.38
C PRO A 545 22.27 5.91 6.91
N TYR A 546 22.40 4.71 7.46
CA TYR A 546 22.47 4.41 8.88
C TYR A 546 23.85 3.89 9.30
N ALA A 547 24.92 4.49 8.76
CA ALA A 547 26.30 4.07 9.03
C ALA A 547 26.65 3.98 10.53
N ALA A 548 26.04 4.81 11.38
CA ALA A 548 26.24 4.77 12.83
C ALA A 548 25.72 3.49 13.52
N LEU A 549 24.92 2.67 12.83
CA LEU A 549 24.48 1.34 13.30
C LEU A 549 25.23 0.18 12.62
N ALA A 550 26.09 0.46 11.64
CA ALA A 550 26.69 -0.58 10.79
C ALA A 550 27.57 -1.59 11.55
N ASN A 551 28.12 -1.18 12.69
CA ASN A 551 28.96 -2.04 13.53
C ASN A 551 28.25 -2.56 14.79
N THR A 552 26.93 -2.38 14.89
CA THR A 552 26.16 -2.95 16.00
C THR A 552 26.21 -4.48 15.92
N GLN A 553 26.41 -5.13 17.05
CA GLN A 553 26.42 -6.59 17.09
C GLN A 553 24.98 -7.07 17.04
N LYS A 554 24.62 -7.79 15.97
CA LYS A 554 23.27 -8.30 15.72
C LYS A 554 23.26 -9.82 15.80
N THR A 555 22.45 -10.37 16.69
CA THR A 555 22.34 -11.82 16.89
C THR A 555 20.87 -12.21 17.00
N LEU A 556 20.42 -13.18 16.21
CA LEU A 556 19.14 -13.82 16.43
C LEU A 556 19.26 -14.74 17.66
N MET A 557 18.47 -14.46 18.69
CA MET A 557 18.35 -15.29 19.88
C MET A 557 17.12 -16.18 19.77
N THR A 558 17.25 -17.40 20.27
CA THR A 558 16.13 -18.34 20.46
C THR A 558 15.96 -18.62 21.94
N TYR A 559 14.72 -18.72 22.40
CA TYR A 559 14.35 -19.08 23.77
C TYR A 559 13.07 -19.93 23.75
N GLU A 560 12.79 -20.62 24.83
CA GLU A 560 11.66 -21.54 24.94
C GLU A 560 10.71 -21.05 26.02
N ARG A 561 9.41 -21.08 25.75
CA ARG A 561 8.36 -20.87 26.76
C ARG A 561 8.17 -22.17 27.56
N ASP A 562 7.73 -22.09 28.81
CA ASP A 562 7.69 -23.24 29.74
C ASP A 562 6.96 -24.49 29.21
N GLU A 563 6.03 -24.34 28.27
CA GLU A 563 5.30 -25.42 27.60
C GLU A 563 5.97 -25.99 26.33
N GLY A 564 7.17 -25.54 25.98
CA GLY A 564 7.93 -26.03 24.82
C GLY A 564 7.79 -25.22 23.53
N LEU A 565 7.12 -24.06 23.56
CA LEU A 565 7.00 -23.21 22.39
C LEU A 565 8.33 -22.49 22.11
N SER A 566 8.88 -22.69 20.91
CA SER A 566 10.09 -21.99 20.46
C SER A 566 9.76 -20.54 20.13
N LEU A 567 10.58 -19.63 20.64
CA LEU A 567 10.46 -18.19 20.47
C LEU A 567 11.79 -17.62 20.00
N SER A 568 11.73 -16.48 19.33
CA SER A 568 12.92 -15.79 18.85
C SER A 568 12.84 -14.28 19.11
N GLY A 569 13.99 -13.63 19.08
CA GLY A 569 14.11 -12.17 19.06
C GLY A 569 15.49 -11.76 18.56
N THR A 570 15.61 -10.58 17.98
CA THR A 570 16.90 -10.08 17.50
C THR A 570 17.54 -9.20 18.57
N LEU A 571 18.67 -9.67 19.12
CA LEU A 571 19.47 -8.92 20.08
C LEU A 571 20.45 -8.01 19.35
N TYR A 572 20.40 -6.73 19.69
CA TYR A 572 21.35 -5.71 19.31
C TYR A 572 22.18 -5.29 20.51
N LEU A 573 23.50 -5.32 20.36
CA LEU A 573 24.45 -4.84 21.36
C LEU A 573 25.31 -3.69 20.80
N PRO A 574 25.73 -2.74 21.65
CA PRO A 574 26.69 -1.71 21.26
C PRO A 574 27.98 -2.34 20.72
N GLU A 575 28.60 -1.73 19.71
CA GLU A 575 29.88 -2.18 19.14
C GLU A 575 30.96 -2.37 20.23
N SER A 576 30.97 -1.48 21.23
CA SER A 576 31.92 -1.49 22.35
C SER A 576 31.70 -2.61 23.37
N TYR A 577 30.59 -3.35 23.30
CA TYR A 577 30.31 -4.40 24.26
C TYR A 577 31.19 -5.63 24.02
N GLN A 578 31.91 -6.06 25.06
CA GLN A 578 32.75 -7.26 25.01
C GLN A 578 32.10 -8.37 25.83
N ALA A 579 31.77 -9.48 25.14
CA ALA A 579 31.27 -10.69 25.79
C ALA A 579 32.28 -11.19 26.85
N GLY A 580 31.78 -11.59 28.03
CA GLY A 580 32.62 -12.08 29.13
C GLY A 580 33.32 -10.99 29.96
N SER A 581 33.21 -9.70 29.61
CA SER A 581 33.80 -8.58 30.38
C SER A 581 33.19 -8.38 31.77
N GLY A 582 32.02 -8.99 32.05
CA GLY A 582 31.24 -8.75 33.27
C GLY A 582 30.44 -7.43 33.26
N ALA A 583 30.58 -6.61 32.22
CA ALA A 583 29.80 -5.38 32.05
C ALA A 583 28.31 -5.69 31.91
N ARG A 584 27.46 -4.94 32.61
CA ARG A 584 26.00 -5.04 32.53
C ARG A 584 25.45 -3.85 31.77
N LEU A 585 24.62 -4.12 30.76
CA LEU A 585 23.89 -3.10 30.01
C LEU A 585 22.43 -3.05 30.48
N PRO A 586 21.79 -1.88 30.51
CA PRO A 586 20.33 -1.82 30.57
C PRO A 586 19.74 -2.47 29.31
N LEU A 587 18.68 -3.26 29.48
CA LEU A 587 17.99 -3.94 28.38
C LEU A 587 16.66 -3.23 28.09
N LEU A 588 16.45 -2.86 26.83
CA LEU A 588 15.12 -2.55 26.30
C LEU A 588 14.60 -3.78 25.56
N LEU A 589 13.48 -4.30 26.04
CA LEU A 589 12.74 -5.36 25.37
C LEU A 589 11.59 -4.73 24.60
N TRP A 590 11.56 -4.98 23.29
CA TRP A 590 10.50 -4.53 22.40
C TRP A 590 9.78 -5.75 21.84
N ALA A 591 8.49 -5.82 22.13
CA ALA A 591 7.65 -6.96 21.80
C ALA A 591 6.29 -6.46 21.32
N TYR A 592 5.68 -7.20 20.41
CA TYR A 592 4.29 -7.02 20.02
C TYR A 592 3.58 -8.37 20.08
N PRO A 593 2.42 -8.48 20.76
CA PRO A 593 1.68 -9.74 20.82
C PRO A 593 1.07 -10.05 19.46
N VAL A 594 1.30 -11.26 18.97
CA VAL A 594 0.72 -11.77 17.71
C VAL A 594 -0.14 -12.99 18.03
N GLU A 595 -1.35 -13.00 17.50
CA GLU A 595 -2.32 -14.09 17.70
C GLU A 595 -2.12 -15.21 16.68
N TYR A 596 -2.05 -16.46 17.15
CA TYR A 596 -1.95 -17.66 16.33
C TYR A 596 -3.07 -18.65 16.61
N LYS A 597 -3.45 -19.43 15.60
CA LYS A 597 -4.43 -20.52 15.72
C LYS A 597 -3.82 -21.92 15.94
N ASP A 598 -2.49 -22.01 15.92
CA ASP A 598 -1.73 -23.22 16.26
C ASP A 598 -0.31 -22.89 16.73
N ALA A 599 0.25 -23.75 17.58
CA ALA A 599 1.59 -23.60 18.12
C ALA A 599 2.71 -23.77 17.06
N GLN A 600 2.47 -24.58 16.02
CA GLN A 600 3.48 -24.85 14.99
C GLN A 600 3.84 -23.59 14.21
N SER A 601 2.83 -22.85 13.75
CA SER A 601 2.98 -21.57 13.06
C SER A 601 3.55 -20.50 13.99
N ALA A 602 3.13 -20.49 15.27
CA ALA A 602 3.64 -19.55 16.27
C ALA A 602 5.14 -19.72 16.57
N GLY A 603 5.67 -20.94 16.40
CA GLY A 603 7.08 -21.27 16.61
C GLY A 603 7.98 -21.03 15.40
N GLN A 604 7.44 -20.63 14.25
CA GLN A 604 8.23 -20.36 13.05
C GLN A 604 9.06 -19.09 13.20
N THR A 605 10.30 -19.13 12.71
CA THR A 605 11.17 -17.95 12.68
C THR A 605 11.09 -17.29 11.31
N THR A 606 10.54 -16.07 11.28
CA THR A 606 10.48 -15.23 10.08
C THR A 606 11.49 -14.07 10.11
N SER A 607 12.31 -13.99 11.15
CA SER A 607 13.41 -13.03 11.25
C SER A 607 14.66 -13.57 10.57
N ASN A 608 15.21 -12.81 9.62
CA ASN A 608 16.49 -13.13 9.01
C ASN A 608 17.62 -12.30 9.65
N PRO A 609 18.59 -12.90 10.37
CA PRO A 609 19.69 -12.16 10.98
C PRO A 609 20.53 -11.42 9.94
N ASN A 610 20.56 -11.90 8.69
CA ASN A 610 21.28 -11.27 7.58
C ASN A 610 20.57 -10.04 6.99
N ALA A 611 19.33 -9.75 7.39
CA ALA A 611 18.61 -8.58 6.91
C ALA A 611 19.27 -7.28 7.42
N PHE A 612 19.25 -6.25 6.58
CA PHE A 612 19.72 -4.93 6.97
C PHE A 612 18.77 -4.32 8.03
N THR A 613 19.29 -3.50 8.93
CA THR A 613 18.49 -2.89 10.01
C THR A 613 17.92 -1.54 9.59
N TYR A 614 16.59 -1.38 9.63
CA TYR A 614 15.89 -0.15 9.22
C TYR A 614 15.20 0.57 10.39
N PRO A 615 15.88 1.53 11.04
CA PRO A 615 15.23 2.34 12.05
C PRO A 615 14.09 3.19 11.46
N TYR A 616 12.94 3.15 12.11
CA TYR A 616 11.83 4.08 11.91
C TYR A 616 11.62 4.89 13.20
N TYR A 617 10.95 6.04 13.15
CA TYR A 617 9.86 6.29 14.08
C TYR A 617 10.06 5.99 15.56
N GLY A 618 9.50 4.84 15.94
CA GLY A 618 9.49 4.30 17.28
C GLY A 618 10.41 3.09 17.43
N SER A 619 11.42 2.92 16.57
CA SER A 619 12.38 1.83 16.66
C SER A 619 13.17 1.94 17.96
N PRO A 620 13.23 0.88 18.79
CA PRO A 620 14.02 0.87 20.02
C PRO A 620 15.53 0.84 19.72
N ILE A 621 15.94 0.47 18.51
CA ILE A 621 17.34 0.24 18.12
C ILE A 621 18.20 1.50 18.26
N PHE A 622 17.61 2.70 18.19
CA PHE A 622 18.34 3.95 18.46
C PHE A 622 19.07 3.94 19.82
N TRP A 623 18.53 3.26 20.82
CA TRP A 623 19.09 3.19 22.16
C TRP A 623 20.37 2.35 22.25
N VAL A 624 20.68 1.53 21.24
CA VAL A 624 21.98 0.83 21.14
C VAL A 624 23.12 1.84 21.10
N THR A 625 22.93 2.98 20.43
CA THR A 625 23.91 4.08 20.42
C THR A 625 24.09 4.75 21.78
N GLN A 626 23.19 4.49 22.72
CA GLN A 626 23.19 5.04 24.08
C GLN A 626 23.63 4.00 25.13
N GLY A 627 24.22 2.88 24.69
CA GLY A 627 24.74 1.85 25.58
C GLY A 627 23.68 0.87 26.11
N PHE A 628 22.49 0.81 25.50
CA PHE A 628 21.50 -0.20 25.82
C PHE A 628 21.74 -1.48 25.00
N ALA A 629 21.45 -2.62 25.62
CA ALA A 629 21.07 -3.81 24.86
C ALA A 629 19.62 -3.64 24.41
N VAL A 630 19.31 -4.02 23.18
CA VAL A 630 17.94 -3.99 22.65
C VAL A 630 17.58 -5.37 22.14
N LEU A 631 16.56 -5.99 22.72
CA LEU A 631 15.94 -7.19 22.18
C LEU A 631 14.70 -6.74 21.39
N ASP A 632 14.85 -6.67 20.07
CA ASP A 632 13.78 -6.28 19.14
C ASP A 632 13.08 -7.52 18.57
N ASP A 633 11.86 -7.33 18.07
CA ASP A 633 10.98 -8.40 17.59
C ASP A 633 10.94 -9.61 18.55
N ALA A 634 10.93 -9.34 19.86
CA ALA A 634 10.83 -10.40 20.84
C ALA A 634 9.46 -11.07 20.70
N ALA A 635 9.45 -12.36 20.36
CA ALA A 635 8.23 -13.11 20.16
C ALA A 635 7.50 -13.34 21.50
N PHE A 636 6.26 -12.86 21.56
CA PHE A 636 5.30 -13.11 22.64
C PHE A 636 3.95 -13.54 22.03
N PRO A 637 3.88 -14.70 21.36
CA PRO A 637 2.68 -15.13 20.66
C PRO A 637 1.59 -15.52 21.65
N ILE A 638 0.35 -15.22 21.27
CA ILE A 638 -0.86 -15.64 21.97
C ILE A 638 -1.49 -16.74 21.11
N VAL A 639 -1.57 -17.96 21.63
CA VAL A 639 -1.99 -19.13 20.86
C VAL A 639 -3.38 -19.55 21.32
N GLY A 640 -4.39 -19.37 20.47
CA GLY A 640 -5.75 -19.86 20.69
C GLY A 640 -6.01 -21.10 19.84
N GLU A 641 -6.02 -22.29 20.45
CA GLU A 641 -6.24 -23.55 19.73
C GLU A 641 -7.73 -23.96 19.71
N GLY A 642 -8.17 -24.55 18.61
CA GLY A 642 -9.56 -25.01 18.45
C GLY A 642 -10.57 -23.86 18.47
N ASP A 643 -11.55 -23.97 19.37
CA ASP A 643 -12.63 -22.97 19.53
C ASP A 643 -12.25 -21.82 20.49
N ALA A 644 -11.06 -21.86 21.13
CA ALA A 644 -10.61 -20.80 22.02
C ALA A 644 -10.14 -19.58 21.21
N GLU A 645 -10.52 -18.38 21.64
CA GLU A 645 -9.90 -17.17 21.12
C GLU A 645 -8.55 -16.94 21.80
N PRO A 646 -7.54 -16.40 21.08
CA PRO A 646 -6.21 -16.18 21.63
C PRO A 646 -6.22 -15.45 22.99
N ASN A 647 -7.11 -14.48 23.17
CA ASN A 647 -7.20 -13.67 24.40
C ASN A 647 -7.97 -14.34 25.57
N ASP A 648 -8.41 -15.60 25.43
CA ASP A 648 -9.16 -16.33 26.46
C ASP A 648 -8.26 -17.23 27.34
N SER A 649 -6.95 -17.34 27.04
CA SER A 649 -5.97 -18.18 27.76
C SER A 649 -4.86 -17.38 28.45
#